data_AF-A0AAJ1TZ55-F1
#
_entry.id   AF-A0AAJ1TZ55-F1
#
_cell.length_a   1.000
_cell.length_b   1.000
_cell.length_c   1.000
_cell.angle_alpha   90.00
_cell.angle_beta   90.00
_cell.angle_gamma   90.00
#
_symmetry.space_group_name_H-M   'P 1'
#
loop_
_entity.id
_entity.type
_entity.pdbx_description
1 polymer ?
#
loop_
_entity_poly.entity_id
_entity_poly.type
_entity_poly.pdbx_seq_one_letter_code
_entity_poly.pdbx_strand_id
1 'polypeptide(L)'
;MATMTKDIPEDPLDRGRFPVDPWRFVETDHYPGDLGLTETLFAVSNGYLGMRGNPAEGRDAHAHGTFINGFHETWPIQHAESAFGFARTGQTIVNVPDVKVLKLYVDDEPLNLGTADLEHYERSLDFASGVLSRTLVWRTPAGKRVRVVSTRMVSMTERHLALLSLEVTMLDGDAPIVISSQMLNRQDGKDEYHVADAALGEGIDPRKAAGFDHRVLLPRAHYSTDQRMMLGYVCARSRMTVAVAADHVLTCDDTYEIIHSAEEDSAKYVVRVDATEGNTVTLEKAVAYHSSRGVPVRELSDRCDRTLDRVRRIGIPHFHAEQRAWYDRFWADADIEVEGHPELQQAIRFNLFQLAQASARADQQGIPAKGVTGSGYEGHYFWDTEIYVLPFLTYTQPDAARNALHFRCRMLPAARERAREMAQEGALFPWRTINGEEASAYYAAGTAQVHIDADISYALSKYVDATGDSGFLVRDGIDILVETARMWADLGFWRTNGAASFHIHGVTGPDEYTTVVNNNLFTNVMARYNLEQAVQAVREVAVSDPAAYTQIVARTGLQPDEVEEWARCAAGMTIPVRRDPRHPPAGRALPRPRGVGPLAHADRAASAAAALPPAGDLPVPGAQAGRRRAGAVPPGRPVHAGGEEGRLRLLRPHHDGRLHALGGRAVGDGGRGGLPRGRDEVLPLGALRGPRRPARQHGRRPPRRVDGRCVADARVRVRRHARPRRTALLRPAPAGRLAVAVVPAALAGRHGGHHRHPGDDDRRGPRRGGHVPLPRARDRPRRPPRSRRRRRPRRPGPAHRRPARRPAAHRRPPRRRHRHHRGRAEPRRRPGRGAAGLSPPDPPH
;
A
#
# COMPACT_ATOMS: atom_id res chain seq x y z
N MET A 1 -28.34 -24.66 23.18
CA MET A 1 -27.71 -24.93 21.87
C MET A 1 -26.21 -24.99 22.13
N ALA A 2 -25.64 -26.18 22.33
CA ALA A 2 -24.29 -26.35 22.88
C ALA A 2 -23.58 -27.59 22.30
N THR A 3 -23.72 -27.77 20.98
CA THR A 3 -23.10 -28.82 20.16
C THR A 3 -23.11 -28.30 18.72
N MET A 4 -21.93 -28.23 18.07
CA MET A 4 -21.63 -27.71 16.70
C MET A 4 -20.55 -26.61 16.64
N THR A 5 -19.75 -26.42 17.70
CA THR A 5 -18.31 -26.26 17.45
C THR A 5 -17.85 -27.54 16.77
N LYS A 6 -17.71 -27.52 15.44
CA LYS A 6 -16.85 -28.51 14.78
C LYS A 6 -15.47 -28.40 15.42
N ASP A 7 -14.79 -29.51 15.58
CA ASP A 7 -13.38 -29.50 15.93
C ASP A 7 -12.66 -28.61 14.91
N ILE A 8 -12.07 -27.52 15.40
CA ILE A 8 -11.14 -26.73 14.61
C ILE A 8 -9.97 -27.70 14.34
N PRO A 9 -9.53 -27.87 13.07
CA PRO A 9 -8.40 -28.76 12.78
C PRO A 9 -7.20 -28.35 13.63
N GLU A 10 -6.35 -29.33 13.95
CA GLU A 10 -5.11 -29.12 14.73
C GLU A 10 -4.38 -27.87 14.25
N ASP A 11 -3.91 -27.04 15.18
CA ASP A 11 -3.41 -25.69 14.88
C ASP A 11 -2.36 -25.76 13.76
N PRO A 12 -2.58 -25.08 12.61
CA PRO A 12 -1.69 -25.20 11.45
C PRO A 12 -0.32 -24.55 11.69
N LEU A 13 -0.11 -23.89 12.83
CA LEU A 13 1.19 -23.40 13.27
C LEU A 13 1.82 -24.39 14.25
N ASP A 14 3.06 -24.80 13.97
CA ASP A 14 3.94 -25.40 14.97
C ASP A 14 4.10 -24.45 16.16
N ARG A 15 3.44 -24.76 17.29
CA ARG A 15 3.46 -23.93 18.50
C ARG A 15 4.73 -24.08 19.34
N GLY A 16 5.63 -24.99 18.98
CA GLY A 16 7.01 -24.97 19.47
C GLY A 16 7.78 -23.80 18.87
N ARG A 17 7.74 -23.67 17.54
CA ARG A 17 8.41 -22.60 16.79
C ARG A 17 7.66 -21.27 16.77
N PHE A 18 6.32 -21.28 16.77
CA PHE A 18 5.45 -20.10 16.67
C PHE A 18 4.56 -19.94 17.93
N PRO A 19 5.15 -19.61 19.09
CA PRO A 19 4.40 -19.52 20.35
C PRO A 19 3.30 -18.46 20.32
N VAL A 20 2.27 -18.70 21.14
CA VAL A 20 1.08 -17.83 21.22
C VAL A 20 1.39 -16.58 22.04
N ASP A 21 1.39 -15.42 21.38
CA ASP A 21 1.46 -14.10 22.01
C ASP A 21 0.30 -13.24 21.48
N PRO A 22 -0.66 -12.81 22.33
CA PRO A 22 -1.82 -12.04 21.91
C PRO A 22 -1.54 -10.65 21.31
N TRP A 23 -0.28 -10.19 21.27
CA TRP A 23 0.13 -8.91 20.67
C TRP A 23 1.31 -9.02 19.71
N ARG A 24 1.90 -10.21 19.53
CA ARG A 24 3.04 -10.42 18.62
C ARG A 24 2.86 -11.70 17.79
N PHE A 25 3.30 -11.67 16.54
CA PHE A 25 3.63 -12.92 15.84
C PHE A 25 5.11 -13.21 16.10
N VAL A 26 5.43 -14.38 16.65
CA VAL A 26 6.77 -14.74 17.14
C VAL A 26 7.23 -16.03 16.47
N GLU A 27 8.51 -16.10 16.10
CA GLU A 27 9.22 -17.28 15.65
C GLU A 27 10.48 -17.46 16.51
N THR A 28 10.61 -18.57 17.23
CA THR A 28 11.77 -18.88 18.09
C THR A 28 12.90 -19.58 17.34
N ASP A 29 12.59 -20.25 16.23
CA ASP A 29 13.55 -21.08 15.50
C ASP A 29 13.55 -20.76 14.01
N HIS A 30 14.74 -20.56 13.45
CA HIS A 30 14.90 -20.30 12.03
C HIS A 30 14.83 -21.59 11.23
N TYR A 31 13.89 -21.67 10.27
CA TYR A 31 13.78 -22.78 9.34
C TYR A 31 13.77 -22.28 7.89
N PRO A 32 14.67 -22.76 7.01
CA PRO A 32 14.74 -22.29 5.61
C PRO A 32 13.65 -22.91 4.70
N GLY A 33 12.97 -23.98 5.14
CA GLY A 33 12.02 -24.72 4.29
C GLY A 33 10.69 -24.01 4.01
N ASP A 34 10.35 -22.95 4.75
CA ASP A 34 9.09 -22.21 4.61
C ASP A 34 9.25 -20.69 4.40
N LEU A 35 10.43 -20.24 3.94
CA LEU A 35 10.76 -18.81 3.78
C LEU A 35 9.67 -18.01 3.05
N GLY A 36 9.08 -18.54 1.97
CA GLY A 36 8.02 -17.84 1.21
C GLY A 36 6.78 -17.49 2.05
N LEU A 37 6.45 -18.32 3.05
CA LEU A 37 5.40 -18.07 4.02
C LEU A 37 5.85 -17.03 5.04
N THR A 38 6.99 -17.26 5.72
CA THR A 38 7.40 -16.38 6.83
C THR A 38 7.81 -14.99 6.36
N GLU A 39 8.37 -14.83 5.15
CA GLU A 39 8.55 -13.55 4.47
C GLU A 39 7.24 -12.76 4.24
N THR A 40 6.10 -13.46 4.13
CA THR A 40 4.79 -12.86 3.98
C THR A 40 4.21 -12.48 5.35
N LEU A 41 4.31 -13.40 6.33
CA LEU A 41 3.78 -13.17 7.69
C LEU A 41 4.53 -12.05 8.43
N PHE A 42 5.86 -12.00 8.32
CA PHE A 42 6.72 -10.96 8.91
C PHE A 42 6.92 -9.73 8.00
N ALA A 43 6.03 -9.48 7.03
CA ALA A 43 6.09 -8.28 6.18
C ALA A 43 5.67 -7.02 6.96
N VAL A 44 6.37 -5.89 6.71
CA VAL A 44 6.05 -4.58 7.29
C VAL A 44 5.69 -3.56 6.21
N SER A 45 4.63 -2.78 6.43
CA SER A 45 4.07 -1.85 5.44
C SER A 45 3.16 -0.79 6.07
N ASN A 46 2.96 0.32 5.35
CA ASN A 46 1.95 1.34 5.65
C ASN A 46 0.89 1.52 4.56
N GLY A 47 0.87 0.70 3.49
CA GLY A 47 -0.07 0.84 2.37
C GLY A 47 0.39 1.75 1.22
N TYR A 48 1.45 2.53 1.41
CA TYR A 48 2.23 3.13 0.31
C TYR A 48 3.49 2.32 0.01
N LEU A 49 4.28 1.99 1.03
CA LEU A 49 5.53 1.25 0.95
C LEU A 49 5.36 -0.08 1.69
N GLY A 50 5.92 -1.16 1.16
CA GLY A 50 5.91 -2.48 1.78
C GLY A 50 7.22 -3.22 1.61
N MET A 51 7.56 -4.01 2.62
CA MET A 51 8.82 -4.75 2.74
C MET A 51 8.53 -6.17 3.22
N ARG A 52 8.88 -7.18 2.42
CA ARG A 52 8.81 -8.58 2.86
C ARG A 52 9.70 -8.83 4.06
N GLY A 53 9.31 -9.78 4.90
CA GLY A 53 10.01 -10.24 6.10
C GLY A 53 11.32 -11.01 5.83
N ASN A 54 11.98 -10.77 4.69
CA ASN A 54 13.26 -11.40 4.34
C ASN A 54 14.31 -11.14 5.46
N PRO A 55 15.23 -12.09 5.72
CA PRO A 55 16.42 -11.88 6.54
C PRO A 55 17.21 -10.63 6.12
N ALA A 56 17.79 -9.91 7.08
CA ALA A 56 18.55 -8.68 6.81
C ALA A 56 19.86 -8.97 6.06
N GLU A 57 20.40 -10.18 6.22
CA GLU A 57 21.66 -10.64 5.62
C GLU A 57 21.56 -10.74 4.09
N GLY A 58 20.35 -10.78 3.54
CA GLY A 58 20.09 -10.70 2.10
C GLY A 58 20.61 -11.89 1.28
N ARG A 59 20.91 -13.02 1.95
CA ARG A 59 21.35 -14.30 1.39
C ARG A 59 20.15 -15.22 1.13
N ASP A 60 19.56 -15.75 2.20
CA ASP A 60 18.44 -16.69 2.15
C ASP A 60 17.11 -15.95 1.90
N ALA A 61 16.39 -16.33 0.85
CA ALA A 61 15.05 -15.85 0.52
C ALA A 61 14.32 -16.81 -0.44
N HIS A 62 12.99 -16.82 -0.39
CA HIS A 62 12.15 -17.40 -1.46
C HIS A 62 11.72 -16.34 -2.47
N ALA A 63 11.42 -15.12 -2.00
CA ALA A 63 11.18 -13.97 -2.86
C ALA A 63 11.56 -12.66 -2.15
N HIS A 64 12.62 -11.99 -2.63
CA HIS A 64 12.95 -10.64 -2.18
C HIS A 64 11.89 -9.64 -2.66
N GLY A 65 11.21 -8.96 -1.74
CA GLY A 65 10.17 -7.99 -2.07
C GLY A 65 10.32 -6.67 -1.33
N THR A 66 10.34 -5.59 -2.10
CA THR A 66 10.08 -4.23 -1.64
C THR A 66 9.20 -3.57 -2.69
N PHE A 67 8.04 -3.04 -2.31
CA PHE A 67 7.03 -2.58 -3.26
C PHE A 67 6.50 -1.19 -2.90
N ILE A 68 6.15 -0.40 -3.91
CA ILE A 68 5.42 0.86 -3.75
C ILE A 68 4.06 0.74 -4.41
N ASN A 69 3.00 1.01 -3.66
CA ASN A 69 1.62 0.93 -4.13
C ASN A 69 1.43 1.84 -5.36
N GLY A 70 0.87 1.27 -6.43
CA GLY A 70 0.66 1.94 -7.71
C GLY A 70 1.90 2.12 -8.61
N PHE A 71 3.12 1.76 -8.16
CA PHE A 71 4.34 1.84 -8.97
C PHE A 71 4.55 0.55 -9.77
N HIS A 72 4.34 0.62 -11.09
CA HIS A 72 4.23 -0.54 -11.96
C HIS A 72 4.90 -0.32 -13.31
N GLU A 73 5.22 -1.42 -13.98
CA GLU A 73 5.59 -1.47 -15.39
C GLU A 73 4.40 -1.95 -16.23
N THR A 74 4.41 -1.66 -17.53
CA THR A 74 3.33 -1.99 -18.47
C THR A 74 3.85 -2.79 -19.67
N TRP A 75 3.02 -3.69 -20.20
CA TRP A 75 3.41 -4.57 -21.32
C TRP A 75 2.22 -4.90 -22.23
N PRO A 76 2.42 -5.12 -23.54
CA PRO A 76 1.33 -5.44 -24.46
C PRO A 76 0.89 -6.90 -24.27
N ILE A 77 -0.39 -7.12 -23.97
CA ILE A 77 -0.93 -8.48 -23.76
C ILE A 77 -0.91 -9.26 -25.08
N GLN A 78 -0.26 -10.43 -25.06
CA GLN A 78 -0.24 -11.35 -26.18
C GLN A 78 -1.36 -12.38 -26.02
N HIS A 79 -2.38 -12.29 -26.88
CA HIS A 79 -3.45 -13.27 -26.98
C HIS A 79 -3.14 -14.27 -28.10
N ALA A 80 -3.52 -15.54 -27.93
CA ALA A 80 -3.38 -16.56 -28.98
C ALA A 80 -4.24 -16.22 -30.22
N GLU A 81 -5.44 -15.68 -29.98
CA GLU A 81 -6.32 -15.09 -30.99
C GLU A 81 -6.77 -13.70 -30.53
N SER A 82 -6.80 -12.73 -31.44
CA SER A 82 -7.12 -11.34 -31.10
C SER A 82 -8.59 -11.02 -31.38
N ALA A 83 -9.38 -10.77 -30.33
CA ALA A 83 -10.76 -10.29 -30.44
C ALA A 83 -10.89 -8.78 -30.14
N PHE A 84 -12.01 -8.19 -30.57
CA PHE A 84 -12.40 -6.85 -30.13
C PHE A 84 -12.79 -6.87 -28.64
N GLY A 85 -12.65 -5.74 -27.92
CA GLY A 85 -12.89 -5.67 -26.48
C GLY A 85 -11.83 -6.35 -25.59
N PHE A 86 -10.92 -7.19 -26.11
CA PHE A 86 -9.87 -7.81 -25.29
C PHE A 86 -8.88 -6.79 -24.72
N ALA A 87 -8.46 -7.02 -23.47
CA ALA A 87 -7.48 -6.20 -22.75
C ALA A 87 -6.14 -6.14 -23.52
N ARG A 88 -5.53 -4.96 -23.58
CA ARG A 88 -4.29 -4.73 -24.35
C ARG A 88 -3.07 -4.43 -23.49
N THR A 89 -3.25 -3.95 -22.26
CA THR A 89 -2.18 -3.44 -21.40
C THR A 89 -2.09 -4.25 -20.12
N GLY A 90 -1.13 -5.18 -20.07
CA GLY A 90 -0.71 -5.82 -18.84
C GLY A 90 0.01 -4.80 -17.95
N GLN A 91 -0.17 -4.93 -16.65
CA GLN A 91 0.29 -3.99 -15.63
C GLN A 91 0.89 -4.82 -14.50
N THR A 92 2.10 -4.54 -14.04
CA THR A 92 2.75 -5.41 -13.05
C THR A 92 3.54 -4.57 -12.06
N ILE A 93 3.24 -4.69 -10.76
CA ILE A 93 3.92 -3.96 -9.68
C ILE A 93 5.42 -4.28 -9.67
N VAL A 94 6.25 -3.26 -9.54
CA VAL A 94 7.70 -3.37 -9.66
C VAL A 94 8.37 -3.52 -8.30
N ASN A 95 9.33 -4.44 -8.21
CA ASN A 95 10.18 -4.63 -7.05
C ASN A 95 11.17 -3.44 -6.97
N VAL A 96 10.87 -2.44 -6.14
CA VAL A 96 11.73 -1.25 -6.01
C VAL A 96 13.04 -1.61 -5.28
N PRO A 97 14.14 -0.84 -5.45
CA PRO A 97 15.45 -1.26 -4.98
C PRO A 97 15.46 -1.63 -3.49
N ASP A 98 16.07 -2.78 -3.19
CA ASP A 98 16.05 -3.43 -1.89
C ASP A 98 17.07 -2.80 -0.94
N VAL A 99 16.56 -2.12 0.10
CA VAL A 99 17.35 -1.50 1.16
C VAL A 99 17.44 -2.34 2.42
N LYS A 100 16.79 -3.50 2.47
CA LYS A 100 16.69 -4.34 3.68
C LYS A 100 18.01 -5.04 4.01
N VAL A 101 18.96 -5.02 3.07
CA VAL A 101 20.26 -5.70 3.16
C VAL A 101 21.20 -4.95 4.12
N LEU A 102 21.54 -5.64 5.21
CA LEU A 102 22.54 -5.32 6.22
C LEU A 102 23.34 -6.63 6.46
N LYS A 103 24.48 -6.82 5.78
CA LYS A 103 25.31 -8.01 5.97
C LYS A 103 26.27 -7.81 7.14
N LEU A 104 26.43 -8.83 7.98
CA LEU A 104 27.42 -8.87 9.04
C LEU A 104 28.50 -9.92 8.72
N TYR A 105 29.76 -9.55 8.98
CA TYR A 105 30.91 -10.44 9.04
C TYR A 105 31.65 -10.19 10.37
N VAL A 106 32.24 -11.24 10.95
CA VAL A 106 33.04 -11.20 12.19
C VAL A 106 34.24 -12.11 11.97
N ASP A 107 35.47 -11.61 12.15
CA ASP A 107 36.71 -12.32 11.74
C ASP A 107 36.67 -12.78 10.26
N ASP A 108 36.09 -11.96 9.38
CA ASP A 108 35.71 -12.25 7.98
C ASP A 108 34.69 -13.40 7.77
N GLU A 109 34.24 -14.07 8.83
CA GLU A 109 33.19 -15.11 8.78
C GLU A 109 31.81 -14.46 8.58
N PRO A 110 31.01 -14.83 7.56
CA PRO A 110 29.70 -14.22 7.31
C PRO A 110 28.59 -14.81 8.18
N LEU A 111 27.73 -13.96 8.75
CA LEU A 111 26.45 -14.42 9.28
C LEU A 111 25.56 -14.92 8.12
N ASN A 112 25.14 -16.20 8.20
CA ASN A 112 24.25 -16.84 7.23
C ASN A 112 23.27 -17.77 7.97
N LEU A 113 21.99 -17.40 8.03
CA LEU A 113 21.03 -18.06 8.93
C LEU A 113 20.82 -19.54 8.60
N GLY A 114 20.79 -19.93 7.32
CA GLY A 114 20.65 -21.33 6.92
C GLY A 114 21.81 -22.25 7.34
N THR A 115 22.92 -21.71 7.88
CA THR A 115 24.11 -22.49 8.29
C THR A 115 24.77 -21.98 9.59
N ALA A 116 24.12 -21.11 10.36
CA ALA A 116 24.69 -20.52 11.58
C ALA A 116 24.47 -21.41 12.81
N ASP A 117 25.46 -21.50 13.69
CA ASP A 117 25.30 -22.05 15.05
C ASP A 117 24.65 -20.99 15.93
N LEU A 118 23.36 -21.15 16.25
CA LEU A 118 22.53 -20.16 16.93
C LEU A 118 22.19 -20.66 18.35
N GLU A 119 22.85 -20.09 19.37
CA GLU A 119 22.54 -20.40 20.78
C GLU A 119 21.17 -19.84 21.21
N HIS A 120 20.68 -18.82 20.50
CA HIS A 120 19.36 -18.22 20.69
C HIS A 120 18.89 -17.54 19.41
N TYR A 121 17.59 -17.60 19.13
CA TYR A 121 16.89 -16.83 18.10
C TYR A 121 15.51 -16.40 18.62
N GLU A 122 15.07 -15.20 18.25
CA GLU A 122 13.67 -14.78 18.28
C GLU A 122 13.45 -13.76 17.15
N ARG A 123 12.48 -13.99 16.26
CA ARG A 123 11.95 -13.01 15.30
C ARG A 123 10.51 -12.68 15.69
N SER A 124 10.21 -11.42 16.00
CA SER A 124 8.88 -10.99 16.44
C SER A 124 8.35 -9.79 15.65
N LEU A 125 7.12 -9.86 15.16
CA LEU A 125 6.35 -8.73 14.64
C LEU A 125 5.38 -8.26 15.72
N ASP A 126 5.63 -7.09 16.31
CA ASP A 126 4.78 -6.51 17.36
C ASP A 126 3.63 -5.70 16.75
N PHE A 127 2.39 -6.13 16.97
CA PHE A 127 1.19 -5.50 16.43
C PHE A 127 0.89 -4.15 17.10
N ALA A 128 1.33 -3.96 18.35
CA ALA A 128 1.10 -2.74 19.13
C ALA A 128 2.09 -1.62 18.80
N SER A 129 3.22 -1.91 18.14
CA SER A 129 4.17 -0.88 17.65
C SER A 129 4.40 -0.89 16.14
N GLY A 130 4.04 -1.97 15.43
CA GLY A 130 4.32 -2.15 14.00
C GLY A 130 5.81 -2.28 13.66
N VAL A 131 6.59 -2.82 14.60
CA VAL A 131 8.03 -3.07 14.43
C VAL A 131 8.25 -4.57 14.26
N LEU A 132 8.98 -4.93 13.21
CA LEU A 132 9.62 -6.24 13.09
C LEU A 132 10.97 -6.16 13.81
N SER A 133 11.12 -6.97 14.86
CA SER A 133 12.36 -7.13 15.62
C SER A 133 12.89 -8.54 15.45
N ARG A 134 14.21 -8.71 15.53
CA ARG A 134 14.87 -10.01 15.61
C ARG A 134 16.10 -9.91 16.51
N THR A 135 16.21 -10.85 17.45
CA THR A 135 17.36 -11.03 18.34
C THR A 135 17.96 -12.41 18.06
N LEU A 136 19.29 -12.51 18.06
CA LEU A 136 19.98 -13.80 18.05
C LEU A 136 21.32 -13.73 18.79
N VAL A 137 21.78 -14.90 19.23
CA VAL A 137 23.17 -15.11 19.66
C VAL A 137 23.78 -16.12 18.69
N TRP A 138 24.69 -15.64 17.86
CA TRP A 138 25.42 -16.45 16.89
C TRP A 138 26.77 -16.83 17.47
N ARG A 139 27.13 -18.11 17.38
CA ARG A 139 28.48 -18.59 17.60
C ARG A 139 29.19 -18.71 16.26
N THR A 140 30.28 -17.96 16.08
CA THR A 140 31.05 -17.98 14.83
C THR A 140 31.81 -19.31 14.72
N PRO A 141 32.18 -19.79 13.51
CA PRO A 141 33.02 -20.97 13.37
C PRO A 141 34.40 -20.87 14.07
N ALA A 142 34.95 -19.66 14.23
CA ALA A 142 36.12 -19.40 15.09
C ALA A 142 35.84 -19.56 16.61
N GLY A 143 34.57 -19.70 17.01
CA GLY A 143 34.13 -20.10 18.35
C GLY A 143 33.62 -18.97 19.25
N LYS A 144 33.78 -17.71 18.85
CA LYS A 144 33.31 -16.51 19.58
C LYS A 144 31.78 -16.41 19.55
N ARG A 145 31.18 -15.84 20.59
CA ARG A 145 29.73 -15.54 20.60
C ARG A 145 29.46 -14.06 20.32
N VAL A 146 28.44 -13.81 19.52
CA VAL A 146 28.06 -12.48 19.03
C VAL A 146 26.56 -12.30 19.19
N ARG A 147 26.14 -11.28 19.94
CA ARG A 147 24.73 -10.89 20.04
C ARG A 147 24.40 -9.95 18.90
N VAL A 148 23.35 -10.26 18.15
CA VAL A 148 22.86 -9.41 17.06
C VAL A 148 21.39 -9.09 17.31
N VAL A 149 21.06 -7.80 17.34
CA VAL A 149 19.66 -7.32 17.38
C VAL A 149 19.41 -6.49 16.13
N SER A 150 18.28 -6.69 15.47
CA SER A 150 17.90 -5.89 14.31
C SER A 150 16.42 -5.53 14.34
N THR A 151 16.09 -4.29 13.97
CA THR A 151 14.70 -3.82 13.88
C THR A 151 14.38 -3.25 12.50
N ARG A 152 13.09 -3.24 12.14
CA ARG A 152 12.59 -2.74 10.85
C ARG A 152 11.15 -2.25 11.00
N MET A 153 10.84 -1.05 10.51
CA MET A 153 9.46 -0.57 10.35
C MET A 153 9.29 0.31 9.11
N VAL A 154 8.04 0.40 8.62
CA VAL A 154 7.61 1.34 7.57
C VAL A 154 6.60 2.29 8.21
N SER A 155 6.90 3.60 8.20
CA SER A 155 6.25 4.55 9.11
C SER A 155 4.77 4.77 8.80
N MET A 156 3.92 4.59 9.82
CA MET A 156 2.50 4.93 9.74
C MET A 156 2.22 6.44 9.81
N THR A 157 3.13 7.27 10.33
CA THR A 157 2.98 8.74 10.28
C THR A 157 3.65 9.35 9.05
N GLU A 158 4.86 8.90 8.70
CA GLU A 158 5.64 9.39 7.57
C GLU A 158 5.56 8.45 6.37
N ARG A 159 4.54 8.66 5.52
CA ARG A 159 4.23 7.82 4.33
C ARG A 159 5.45 7.26 3.57
N HIS A 160 6.48 8.08 3.38
CA HIS A 160 7.64 7.78 2.53
C HIS A 160 8.83 7.14 3.27
N LEU A 161 8.74 6.94 4.58
CA LEU A 161 9.86 6.60 5.46
C LEU A 161 9.83 5.12 5.89
N ALA A 162 10.99 4.48 5.83
CA ALA A 162 11.27 3.23 6.54
C ALA A 162 12.52 3.41 7.40
N LEU A 163 12.50 2.85 8.62
CA LEU A 163 13.62 2.89 9.56
C LEU A 163 14.07 1.45 9.88
N LEU A 164 15.38 1.24 9.95
CA LEU A 164 16.01 -0.03 10.28
C LEU A 164 17.14 0.20 11.30
N SER A 165 17.42 -0.78 12.15
CA SER A 165 18.63 -0.80 12.99
C SER A 165 19.31 -2.16 12.96
N LEU A 166 20.61 -2.15 13.25
CA LEU A 166 21.42 -3.33 13.58
C LEU A 166 22.34 -2.98 14.77
N GLU A 167 22.19 -3.69 15.86
CA GLU A 167 23.12 -3.71 17.00
C GLU A 167 23.96 -4.99 16.94
N VAL A 168 25.26 -4.87 17.17
CA VAL A 168 26.20 -6.00 17.27
C VAL A 168 27.02 -5.84 18.55
N THR A 169 27.03 -6.85 19.41
CA THR A 169 27.86 -6.93 20.62
C THR A 169 28.72 -8.17 20.56
N MET A 170 30.04 -8.02 20.71
CA MET A 170 30.94 -9.15 20.97
C MET A 170 30.71 -9.63 22.41
N LEU A 171 30.36 -10.91 22.61
CA LEU A 171 30.10 -11.47 23.94
C LEU A 171 31.32 -12.18 24.53
N ASP A 172 32.18 -12.78 23.69
CA ASP A 172 33.50 -13.27 24.11
C ASP A 172 34.55 -12.85 23.06
N GLY A 173 35.59 -12.16 23.51
CA GLY A 173 36.76 -11.75 22.75
C GLY A 173 36.54 -10.61 21.74
N ASP A 174 37.59 -9.84 21.52
CA ASP A 174 37.64 -8.77 20.51
C ASP A 174 37.63 -9.38 19.09
N ALA A 175 37.03 -8.69 18.11
CA ALA A 175 37.03 -9.12 16.71
C ALA A 175 36.86 -7.93 15.74
N PRO A 176 37.56 -7.93 14.58
CA PRO A 176 37.18 -7.08 13.47
C PRO A 176 35.80 -7.50 12.94
N ILE A 177 34.85 -6.57 12.92
CA ILE A 177 33.51 -6.77 12.35
C ILE A 177 33.29 -5.89 11.13
N VAL A 178 32.50 -6.38 10.17
CA VAL A 178 32.16 -5.65 8.94
C VAL A 178 30.64 -5.63 8.76
N ILE A 179 30.05 -4.44 8.78
CA ILE A 179 28.63 -4.22 8.50
C ILE A 179 28.48 -3.60 7.11
N SER A 180 28.01 -4.38 6.13
CA SER A 180 27.72 -3.91 4.77
C SER A 180 26.23 -3.63 4.60
N SER A 181 25.84 -2.37 4.77
CA SER A 181 24.50 -1.90 4.39
C SER A 181 24.45 -1.67 2.88
N GLN A 182 23.48 -2.29 2.21
CA GLN A 182 23.34 -2.16 0.75
C GLN A 182 21.99 -1.57 0.32
N MET A 183 21.92 -1.17 -0.94
CA MET A 183 20.73 -0.80 -1.70
C MET A 183 20.86 -1.48 -3.07
N LEU A 184 19.95 -2.37 -3.47
CA LEU A 184 20.14 -3.23 -4.66
C LEU A 184 18.94 -3.22 -5.62
N ASN A 185 19.16 -2.98 -6.91
CA ASN A 185 18.15 -3.21 -7.95
C ASN A 185 17.97 -4.72 -8.23
N ARG A 186 17.19 -5.40 -7.39
CA ARG A 186 16.85 -6.82 -7.57
C ARG A 186 15.85 -7.07 -8.71
N GLN A 187 15.14 -6.05 -9.21
CA GLN A 187 14.17 -6.22 -10.31
C GLN A 187 14.84 -6.65 -11.63
N ASP A 188 16.03 -6.12 -11.89
CA ASP A 188 16.78 -6.33 -13.14
C ASP A 188 17.94 -7.34 -12.98
N GLY A 189 17.77 -8.32 -12.08
CA GLY A 189 18.68 -9.46 -11.98
C GLY A 189 20.00 -9.21 -11.23
N LYS A 190 20.10 -8.17 -10.39
CA LYS A 190 21.23 -8.01 -9.44
C LYS A 190 20.86 -8.47 -8.04
N ASP A 191 21.09 -9.74 -7.77
CA ASP A 191 21.73 -10.15 -6.51
C ASP A 191 23.27 -10.09 -6.67
N GLU A 192 24.03 -10.45 -5.63
CA GLU A 192 25.50 -10.50 -5.70
C GLU A 192 26.04 -11.83 -6.27
N TYR A 193 25.18 -12.74 -6.74
CA TYR A 193 25.53 -14.10 -7.19
C TYR A 193 25.07 -14.43 -8.61
N HIS A 194 24.36 -13.51 -9.27
CA HIS A 194 23.79 -13.61 -10.61
C HIS A 194 22.78 -14.77 -10.79
N VAL A 195 22.03 -15.12 -9.74
CA VAL A 195 21.03 -16.20 -9.77
C VAL A 195 19.65 -15.66 -10.17
N ALA A 196 19.47 -15.43 -11.47
CA ALA A 196 18.26 -14.82 -12.03
C ALA A 196 16.95 -15.54 -11.63
N ASP A 197 16.97 -16.88 -11.56
CA ASP A 197 15.77 -17.69 -11.30
C ASP A 197 15.31 -17.63 -9.82
N ALA A 198 16.24 -17.42 -8.88
CA ALA A 198 15.93 -17.36 -7.44
C ALA A 198 15.27 -16.03 -7.03
N ALA A 199 15.55 -14.94 -7.75
CA ALA A 199 15.05 -13.61 -7.40
C ALA A 199 13.53 -13.41 -7.59
N LEU A 200 12.89 -14.27 -8.40
CA LEU A 200 11.48 -14.16 -8.80
C LEU A 200 10.59 -15.30 -8.25
N GLY A 201 11.20 -16.37 -7.72
CA GLY A 201 10.53 -17.48 -7.03
C GLY A 201 9.90 -18.52 -7.99
N GLU A 202 10.42 -19.74 -7.97
CA GLU A 202 10.11 -20.82 -8.93
C GLU A 202 8.61 -21.17 -9.10
N GLY A 203 8.27 -21.67 -10.29
CA GLY A 203 6.98 -22.31 -10.58
C GLY A 203 5.95 -21.44 -11.33
N ILE A 204 5.24 -22.06 -12.28
CA ILE A 204 4.17 -21.43 -13.07
C ILE A 204 2.87 -21.41 -12.25
N ASP A 205 2.70 -20.38 -11.42
CA ASP A 205 1.42 -20.04 -10.81
C ASP A 205 0.82 -18.81 -11.54
N PRO A 206 -0.37 -18.91 -12.17
CA PRO A 206 -1.01 -17.78 -12.86
C PRO A 206 -1.44 -16.63 -11.93
N ARG A 207 -1.25 -16.76 -10.61
CA ARG A 207 -1.40 -15.66 -9.63
C ARG A 207 -0.09 -14.93 -9.32
N LYS A 208 1.08 -15.45 -9.73
CA LYS A 208 2.36 -14.73 -9.63
C LYS A 208 2.48 -13.70 -10.75
N ALA A 209 3.23 -12.63 -10.49
CA ALA A 209 3.67 -11.71 -11.52
C ALA A 209 4.56 -12.41 -12.55
N ALA A 210 4.32 -12.14 -13.85
CA ALA A 210 5.18 -12.64 -14.91
C ALA A 210 6.55 -11.95 -14.87
N GLY A 211 7.62 -12.70 -15.11
CA GLY A 211 8.97 -12.14 -15.28
C GLY A 211 9.06 -11.27 -16.53
N PHE A 212 9.74 -10.12 -16.45
CA PHE A 212 9.88 -9.20 -17.58
C PHE A 212 10.95 -9.66 -18.59
N ASP A 213 10.66 -9.48 -19.87
CA ASP A 213 11.55 -9.77 -21.00
C ASP A 213 12.66 -8.72 -21.23
N HIS A 214 12.77 -7.72 -20.35
CA HIS A 214 13.61 -6.53 -20.53
C HIS A 214 13.94 -5.86 -19.18
N ARG A 215 15.00 -5.04 -19.17
CA ARG A 215 15.34 -4.17 -18.03
C ARG A 215 14.21 -3.16 -17.79
N VAL A 216 13.61 -3.22 -16.60
CA VAL A 216 12.51 -2.35 -16.16
C VAL A 216 13.04 -1.03 -15.63
N LEU A 217 13.98 -1.05 -14.68
CA LEU A 217 14.45 0.16 -14.00
C LEU A 217 15.65 0.74 -14.75
N LEU A 218 15.37 1.69 -15.64
CA LEU A 218 16.40 2.42 -16.38
C LEU A 218 17.02 3.50 -15.48
N PRO A 219 18.34 3.44 -15.19
CA PRO A 219 18.99 4.36 -14.26
C PRO A 219 19.02 5.78 -14.81
N ARG A 220 18.88 6.76 -13.90
CA ARG A 220 18.85 8.19 -14.23
C ARG A 220 19.69 9.05 -13.31
N ALA A 221 19.87 8.65 -12.07
CA ALA A 221 20.82 9.25 -11.15
C ALA A 221 21.22 8.23 -10.07
N HIS A 222 22.46 8.29 -9.63
CA HIS A 222 22.95 7.64 -8.43
C HIS A 222 24.01 8.54 -7.81
N TYR A 223 24.14 8.52 -6.48
CA TYR A 223 25.27 9.13 -5.79
C TYR A 223 25.52 8.45 -4.43
N SER A 224 26.73 8.61 -3.92
CA SER A 224 27.10 8.26 -2.55
C SER A 224 27.93 9.38 -1.94
N THR A 225 27.71 9.64 -0.66
CA THR A 225 28.39 10.63 0.18
C THR A 225 28.49 10.08 1.60
N ASP A 226 29.35 10.65 2.43
CA ASP A 226 29.60 10.26 3.82
C ASP A 226 28.31 10.15 4.67
N GLN A 227 27.26 10.89 4.25
CA GLN A 227 26.00 11.05 4.97
C GLN A 227 24.80 10.36 4.29
N ARG A 228 24.82 10.23 2.95
CA ARG A 228 23.65 9.81 2.16
C ARG A 228 24.04 9.06 0.89
N MET A 229 23.32 7.97 0.62
CA MET A 229 23.33 7.26 -0.67
C MET A 229 21.97 7.42 -1.37
N MET A 230 21.96 7.45 -2.71
CA MET A 230 20.73 7.58 -3.49
C MET A 230 20.82 6.80 -4.80
N LEU A 231 19.73 6.11 -5.16
CA LEU A 231 19.52 5.43 -6.45
C LEU A 231 18.19 5.89 -7.06
N GLY A 232 18.17 6.18 -8.37
CA GLY A 232 17.00 6.78 -9.03
C GLY A 232 16.81 6.36 -10.49
N TYR A 233 15.56 5.97 -10.82
CA TYR A 233 15.20 5.22 -12.02
C TYR A 233 13.94 5.74 -12.71
N VAL A 234 13.76 5.34 -13.96
CA VAL A 234 12.48 5.41 -14.69
C VAL A 234 12.13 4.04 -15.28
N CYS A 235 10.88 3.63 -15.15
CA CYS A 235 10.37 2.44 -15.83
C CYS A 235 10.52 2.57 -17.35
N ALA A 236 10.86 1.47 -18.02
CA ALA A 236 11.10 1.43 -19.45
C ALA A 236 9.86 1.79 -20.27
N ARG A 237 8.70 1.20 -19.98
CA ARG A 237 7.47 1.34 -20.79
C ARG A 237 6.46 2.29 -20.14
N SER A 238 6.14 2.14 -18.86
CA SER A 238 5.15 2.96 -18.11
C SER A 238 5.64 4.38 -17.81
N ARG A 239 6.96 4.61 -17.93
CA ARG A 239 7.64 5.89 -17.67
C ARG A 239 7.50 6.43 -16.25
N MET A 240 6.97 5.63 -15.32
CA MET A 240 6.94 5.99 -13.90
C MET A 240 8.36 6.15 -13.35
N THR A 241 8.53 7.12 -12.45
CA THR A 241 9.84 7.46 -11.86
C THR A 241 9.87 7.07 -10.38
N VAL A 242 11.05 6.66 -9.91
CA VAL A 242 11.31 6.39 -8.50
C VAL A 242 12.69 6.91 -8.12
N ALA A 243 12.80 7.45 -6.91
CA ALA A 243 14.07 7.66 -6.22
C ALA A 243 13.97 7.02 -4.83
N VAL A 244 15.09 6.45 -4.39
CA VAL A 244 15.28 5.96 -3.02
C VAL A 244 16.60 6.49 -2.51
N ALA A 245 16.60 7.02 -1.29
CA ALA A 245 17.81 7.44 -0.59
C ALA A 245 17.87 6.86 0.82
N ALA A 246 19.08 6.68 1.34
CA ALA A 246 19.32 6.23 2.71
C ALA A 246 20.38 7.08 3.41
N ASP A 247 20.10 7.45 4.67
CA ASP A 247 21.04 8.04 5.61
C ASP A 247 21.41 7.00 6.68
N HIS A 248 22.63 7.10 7.21
CA HIS A 248 23.17 6.22 8.23
C HIS A 248 23.58 7.00 9.48
N VAL A 249 23.32 6.42 10.66
CA VAL A 249 23.82 6.91 11.94
C VAL A 249 24.53 5.75 12.63
N LEU A 250 25.84 5.89 12.83
CA LEU A 250 26.66 4.94 13.57
C LEU A 250 26.88 5.46 14.99
N THR A 251 26.63 4.61 15.99
CA THR A 251 27.07 4.79 17.37
C THR A 251 28.02 3.65 17.71
N CYS A 252 29.25 4.01 18.07
CA CYS A 252 30.36 3.08 18.28
C CYS A 252 31.42 3.77 19.15
N ASP A 253 31.90 3.09 20.19
CA ASP A 253 33.00 3.58 21.04
C ASP A 253 34.38 3.05 20.59
N ASP A 254 34.41 1.96 19.82
CA ASP A 254 35.61 1.34 19.24
C ASP A 254 36.10 2.07 17.97
N THR A 255 37.34 1.77 17.51
CA THR A 255 37.88 2.32 16.26
C THR A 255 37.16 1.76 15.03
N TYR A 256 36.83 2.65 14.08
CA TYR A 256 36.12 2.28 12.87
C TYR A 256 36.58 3.04 11.61
N GLU A 257 36.38 2.44 10.44
CA GLU A 257 36.43 3.11 9.15
C GLU A 257 35.11 2.92 8.37
N ILE A 258 34.78 3.88 7.50
CA ILE A 258 33.57 3.88 6.67
C ILE A 258 33.99 3.97 5.21
N ILE A 259 33.54 3.02 4.40
CA ILE A 259 33.75 2.97 2.94
C ILE A 259 32.38 2.98 2.28
N HIS A 260 32.15 3.91 1.35
CA HIS A 260 30.86 4.08 0.70
C HIS A 260 30.98 4.24 -0.82
N SER A 261 30.02 3.70 -1.57
CA SER A 261 29.97 3.77 -3.03
C SER A 261 28.54 3.74 -3.57
N ALA A 262 28.36 4.19 -4.82
CA ALA A 262 27.13 4.00 -5.58
C ALA A 262 27.43 3.83 -7.08
N GLU A 263 26.62 2.99 -7.71
CA GLU A 263 26.63 2.60 -9.11
C GLU A 263 25.20 2.73 -9.67
N GLU A 264 24.96 2.34 -10.92
CA GLU A 264 23.63 2.36 -11.53
C GLU A 264 22.57 1.53 -10.79
N ASP A 265 22.96 0.45 -10.10
CA ASP A 265 22.06 -0.57 -9.54
C ASP A 265 22.42 -1.00 -8.11
N SER A 266 23.53 -0.52 -7.58
CA SER A 266 24.00 -0.85 -6.24
C SER A 266 24.48 0.41 -5.53
N ALA A 267 24.19 0.53 -4.25
CA ALA A 267 24.89 1.45 -3.36
C ALA A 267 25.25 0.73 -2.07
N LYS A 268 26.45 0.98 -1.56
CA LYS A 268 27.01 0.26 -0.41
C LYS A 268 27.59 1.25 0.59
N TYR A 269 27.25 1.05 1.85
CA TYR A 269 27.81 1.73 3.02
C TYR A 269 28.37 0.65 3.93
N VAL A 270 29.69 0.57 3.99
CA VAL A 270 30.43 -0.46 4.72
C VAL A 270 31.09 0.19 5.91
N VAL A 271 30.70 -0.25 7.10
CA VAL A 271 31.40 0.06 8.36
C VAL A 271 32.30 -1.12 8.69
N ARG A 272 33.57 -0.85 9.01
CA ARG A 272 34.50 -1.80 9.60
C ARG A 272 34.84 -1.29 11.00
N VAL A 273 34.82 -2.16 12.00
CA VAL A 273 35.09 -1.79 13.40
C VAL A 273 36.01 -2.83 14.03
N ASP A 274 37.02 -2.38 14.76
CA ASP A 274 37.83 -3.23 15.64
C ASP A 274 37.07 -3.45 16.97
N ALA A 275 35.97 -4.20 16.92
CA ALA A 275 35.01 -4.27 18.02
C ALA A 275 35.57 -5.02 19.23
N THR A 276 35.44 -4.43 20.43
CA THR A 276 35.95 -5.01 21.68
C THR A 276 34.86 -5.75 22.47
N GLU A 277 35.26 -6.67 23.34
CA GLU A 277 34.33 -7.47 24.17
C GLU A 277 33.40 -6.56 25.02
N GLY A 278 32.09 -6.80 24.93
CA GLY A 278 31.06 -6.06 25.65
C GLY A 278 30.63 -4.74 25.02
N ASN A 279 31.44 -4.12 24.16
CA ASN A 279 31.04 -2.93 23.41
C ASN A 279 29.99 -3.25 22.35
N THR A 280 29.11 -2.29 22.05
CA THR A 280 27.96 -2.49 21.14
C THR A 280 27.97 -1.48 20.00
N VAL A 281 28.24 -1.98 18.80
CA VAL A 281 28.19 -1.21 17.55
C VAL A 281 26.74 -1.13 17.08
N THR A 282 26.20 0.09 16.98
CA THR A 282 24.82 0.34 16.56
C THR A 282 24.78 1.12 15.25
N LEU A 283 24.22 0.53 14.20
CA LEU A 283 23.97 1.18 12.91
C LEU A 283 22.47 1.37 12.69
N GLU A 284 22.00 2.60 12.81
CA GLU A 284 20.66 3.00 12.35
C GLU A 284 20.70 3.39 10.86
N LYS A 285 19.64 3.06 10.12
CA LYS A 285 19.47 3.36 8.69
C LYS A 285 18.08 3.92 8.45
N ALA A 286 18.02 5.18 8.05
CA ALA A 286 16.79 5.86 7.65
C ALA A 286 16.66 5.85 6.12
N VAL A 287 15.52 5.44 5.57
CA VAL A 287 15.30 5.31 4.12
C VAL A 287 14.07 6.06 3.68
N ALA A 288 14.19 6.90 2.64
CA ALA A 288 13.07 7.56 1.99
C ALA A 288 12.85 7.02 0.58
N TYR A 289 11.61 6.66 0.25
CA TYR A 289 11.17 6.30 -1.11
C TYR A 289 10.18 7.32 -1.67
N HIS A 290 10.43 7.85 -2.86
CA HIS A 290 9.51 8.73 -3.57
C HIS A 290 9.28 8.23 -5.00
N SER A 291 8.02 8.20 -5.45
CA SER A 291 7.62 7.74 -6.78
C SER A 291 6.63 8.70 -7.47
N SER A 292 6.54 8.64 -8.79
CA SER A 292 5.62 9.48 -9.58
C SER A 292 5.29 8.88 -10.96
N ARG A 293 4.22 9.40 -11.58
CA ARG A 293 3.83 9.15 -12.98
C ARG A 293 4.37 10.19 -13.98
N GLY A 294 5.10 11.22 -13.51
CA GLY A 294 5.62 12.28 -14.41
C GLY A 294 6.61 13.29 -13.81
N VAL A 295 6.98 13.17 -12.53
CA VAL A 295 8.00 14.02 -11.89
C VAL A 295 9.40 13.47 -12.18
N PRO A 296 10.38 14.26 -12.66
CA PRO A 296 11.73 13.77 -12.92
C PRO A 296 12.43 13.21 -11.68
N VAL A 297 13.26 12.18 -11.85
CA VAL A 297 14.04 11.51 -10.78
C VAL A 297 14.81 12.49 -9.89
N ARG A 298 15.37 13.57 -10.46
CA ARG A 298 16.06 14.62 -9.69
C ARG A 298 15.15 15.24 -8.63
N GLU A 299 13.92 15.62 -8.99
CA GLU A 299 12.99 16.22 -8.02
C GLU A 299 12.48 15.17 -7.00
N LEU A 300 12.48 13.89 -7.36
CA LEU A 300 12.24 12.80 -6.41
C LEU A 300 13.41 12.63 -5.43
N SER A 301 14.67 12.79 -5.86
CA SER A 301 15.82 12.92 -4.94
C SER A 301 15.59 14.09 -3.99
N ASP A 302 15.32 15.29 -4.52
CA ASP A 302 15.08 16.48 -3.69
C ASP A 302 13.95 16.27 -2.64
N ARG A 303 13.00 15.34 -2.87
CA ARG A 303 11.95 14.93 -1.91
C ARG A 303 12.43 13.87 -0.91
N CYS A 304 13.24 12.91 -1.34
CA CYS A 304 13.93 11.98 -0.44
C CYS A 304 14.84 12.75 0.54
N ASP A 305 15.62 13.70 0.01
CA ASP A 305 16.51 14.58 0.76
C ASP A 305 15.76 15.31 1.88
N ARG A 306 14.68 16.04 1.54
CA ARG A 306 13.82 16.72 2.53
C ARG A 306 13.13 15.78 3.54
N THR A 307 13.05 14.48 3.24
CA THR A 307 12.51 13.46 4.16
C THR A 307 13.58 13.06 5.17
N LEU A 308 14.78 12.71 4.69
CA LEU A 308 15.90 12.27 5.53
C LEU A 308 16.50 13.44 6.35
N ASP A 309 16.60 14.64 5.79
CA ASP A 309 16.98 15.86 6.52
C ASP A 309 16.05 16.16 7.70
N ARG A 310 14.76 15.81 7.57
CA ARG A 310 13.77 15.93 8.66
C ARG A 310 13.99 14.87 9.73
N VAL A 311 14.28 13.62 9.34
CA VAL A 311 14.61 12.54 10.28
C VAL A 311 15.87 12.90 11.08
N ARG A 312 16.96 13.25 10.41
CA ARG A 312 18.24 13.65 11.02
C ARG A 312 18.10 14.83 11.99
N ARG A 313 17.23 15.80 11.69
CA ARG A 313 17.00 16.98 12.54
C ARG A 313 16.18 16.68 13.80
N ILE A 314 15.33 15.65 13.79
CA ILE A 314 14.40 15.35 14.89
C ILE A 314 14.85 14.11 15.70
N GLY A 315 15.58 13.19 15.09
CA GLY A 315 16.08 11.94 15.68
C GLY A 315 15.15 10.76 15.40
N ILE A 316 15.72 9.58 15.14
CA ILE A 316 14.99 8.33 14.86
C ILE A 316 13.99 7.93 15.97
N PRO A 317 14.32 8.03 17.28
CA PRO A 317 13.38 7.68 18.35
C PRO A 317 12.04 8.42 18.34
N HIS A 318 11.98 9.63 17.77
CA HIS A 318 10.72 10.36 17.62
C HIS A 318 9.72 9.63 16.70
N PHE A 319 10.19 9.06 15.58
CA PHE A 319 9.33 8.39 14.61
C PHE A 319 8.84 7.03 15.11
N HIS A 320 9.61 6.35 15.97
CA HIS A 320 9.12 5.17 16.70
C HIS A 320 8.02 5.55 17.69
N ALA A 321 8.18 6.66 18.43
CA ALA A 321 7.14 7.16 19.35
C ALA A 321 5.88 7.63 18.60
N GLU A 322 6.02 8.29 17.45
CA GLU A 322 4.90 8.66 16.58
C GLU A 322 4.15 7.44 16.03
N GLN A 323 4.88 6.45 15.52
CA GLN A 323 4.26 5.22 15.01
C GLN A 323 3.55 4.46 16.14
N ARG A 324 4.16 4.33 17.32
CA ARG A 324 3.52 3.72 18.49
C ARG A 324 2.22 4.45 18.84
N ALA A 325 2.25 5.78 18.92
CA ALA A 325 1.07 6.59 19.17
C ALA A 325 0.01 6.51 18.06
N TRP A 326 0.38 6.15 16.83
CA TRP A 326 -0.56 5.85 15.74
C TRP A 326 -1.26 4.51 15.98
N TYR A 327 -0.52 3.44 16.28
CA TYR A 327 -1.11 2.13 16.59
C TYR A 327 -1.96 2.17 17.87
N ASP A 328 -1.54 2.89 18.90
CA ASP A 328 -2.35 3.09 20.12
C ASP A 328 -3.73 3.72 19.85
N ARG A 329 -3.89 4.49 18.75
CA ARG A 329 -5.21 4.97 18.30
C ARG A 329 -5.94 3.95 17.45
N PHE A 330 -5.27 3.35 16.46
CA PHE A 330 -5.85 2.32 15.61
C PHE A 330 -6.48 1.18 16.45
N TRP A 331 -5.78 0.69 17.48
CA TRP A 331 -6.30 -0.34 18.36
C TRP A 331 -7.43 0.15 19.28
N ALA A 332 -7.45 1.43 19.67
CA ALA A 332 -8.58 1.99 20.43
C ALA A 332 -9.87 2.07 19.60
N ASP A 333 -9.75 2.21 18.27
CA ASP A 333 -10.88 2.32 17.34
C ASP A 333 -11.26 0.99 16.65
N ALA A 334 -10.38 -0.02 16.66
CA ALA A 334 -10.53 -1.23 15.84
C ALA A 334 -10.13 -2.59 16.48
N ASP A 335 -9.65 -2.65 17.74
CA ASP A 335 -9.33 -3.94 18.36
C ASP A 335 -10.59 -4.78 18.66
N ILE A 336 -10.42 -6.11 18.67
CA ILE A 336 -11.46 -7.08 18.98
C ILE A 336 -10.91 -8.00 20.08
N GLU A 337 -11.37 -7.78 21.31
CA GLU A 337 -10.97 -8.61 22.46
C GLU A 337 -11.73 -9.94 22.46
N VAL A 338 -11.01 -11.05 22.58
CA VAL A 338 -11.54 -12.42 22.55
C VAL A 338 -11.12 -13.16 23.83
N GLU A 339 -11.95 -13.03 24.87
CA GLU A 339 -11.69 -13.66 26.16
C GLU A 339 -11.54 -15.19 26.04
N GLY A 340 -10.59 -15.77 26.80
CA GLY A 340 -10.36 -17.21 26.88
C GLY A 340 -9.64 -17.87 25.69
N HIS A 341 -9.50 -17.19 24.53
CA HIS A 341 -8.96 -17.79 23.31
C HIS A 341 -7.72 -17.03 22.78
N PRO A 342 -6.52 -17.20 23.37
CA PRO A 342 -5.34 -16.40 23.04
C PRO A 342 -4.81 -16.62 21.60
N GLU A 343 -5.01 -17.81 21.02
CA GLU A 343 -4.67 -18.12 19.63
C GLU A 343 -5.56 -17.33 18.64
N LEU A 344 -6.87 -17.34 18.88
CA LEU A 344 -7.84 -16.57 18.10
C LEU A 344 -7.64 -15.06 18.29
N GLN A 345 -7.24 -14.63 19.50
CA GLN A 345 -6.87 -13.25 19.80
C GLN A 345 -5.62 -12.80 19.02
N GLN A 346 -4.59 -13.64 18.93
CA GLN A 346 -3.40 -13.41 18.10
C GLN A 346 -3.79 -13.33 16.62
N ALA A 347 -4.65 -14.26 16.15
CA ALA A 347 -5.09 -14.32 14.75
C ALA A 347 -5.95 -13.11 14.32
N ILE A 348 -6.92 -12.67 15.14
CA ILE A 348 -7.75 -11.51 14.79
C ILE A 348 -6.94 -10.22 14.77
N ARG A 349 -6.01 -10.03 15.72
CA ARG A 349 -5.08 -8.89 15.72
C ARG A 349 -4.09 -8.96 14.56
N PHE A 350 -3.59 -10.13 14.17
CA PHE A 350 -2.78 -10.24 12.95
C PHE A 350 -3.56 -9.78 11.70
N ASN A 351 -4.82 -10.19 11.55
CA ASN A 351 -5.66 -9.78 10.43
C ASN A 351 -5.95 -8.26 10.43
N LEU A 352 -6.32 -7.69 11.59
CA LEU A 352 -6.55 -6.25 11.75
C LEU A 352 -5.27 -5.43 11.49
N PHE A 353 -4.12 -5.92 11.98
CA PHE A 353 -2.81 -5.34 11.72
C PHE A 353 -2.49 -5.33 10.22
N GLN A 354 -2.69 -6.44 9.50
CA GLN A 354 -2.46 -6.48 8.05
C GLN A 354 -3.46 -5.62 7.26
N LEU A 355 -4.70 -5.44 7.72
CA LEU A 355 -5.64 -4.48 7.15
C LEU A 355 -5.14 -3.03 7.29
N ALA A 356 -4.60 -2.65 8.47
CA ALA A 356 -3.93 -1.37 8.65
C ALA A 356 -2.71 -1.21 7.72
N GLN A 357 -1.85 -2.22 7.67
CA GLN A 357 -0.67 -2.24 6.79
C GLN A 357 -1.01 -2.17 5.29
N ALA A 358 -2.19 -2.65 4.86
CA ALA A 358 -2.62 -2.57 3.47
C ALA A 358 -3.22 -1.19 3.08
N SER A 359 -3.81 -0.48 4.04
CA SER A 359 -4.74 0.64 3.76
C SER A 359 -4.25 2.02 4.23
N ALA A 360 -3.56 2.11 5.37
CA ALA A 360 -3.40 3.36 6.14
C ALA A 360 -2.82 4.55 5.35
N ARG A 361 -1.90 4.29 4.41
CA ARG A 361 -1.26 5.25 3.49
C ARG A 361 -1.41 4.88 2.02
N ALA A 362 -2.42 4.08 1.66
CA ALA A 362 -2.86 3.99 0.26
C ALA A 362 -3.22 5.39 -0.28
N ASP A 363 -3.71 6.27 0.61
CA ASP A 363 -4.14 7.64 0.34
C ASP A 363 -5.08 7.65 -0.89
N GLN A 364 -4.67 8.33 -1.97
CA GLN A 364 -5.46 8.52 -3.20
C GLN A 364 -5.22 7.40 -4.23
N GLN A 365 -5.07 6.16 -3.77
CA GLN A 365 -4.85 4.96 -4.59
C GLN A 365 -5.70 3.79 -4.06
N GLY A 366 -5.89 2.76 -4.89
CA GLY A 366 -6.54 1.52 -4.47
C GLY A 366 -5.71 0.70 -3.49
N ILE A 367 -6.33 -0.36 -2.97
CA ILE A 367 -5.72 -1.32 -2.04
C ILE A 367 -5.46 -2.61 -2.82
N PRO A 368 -4.21 -3.05 -3.02
CA PRO A 368 -3.94 -4.26 -3.81
C PRO A 368 -4.43 -5.53 -3.11
N ALA A 369 -4.80 -6.56 -3.87
CA ALA A 369 -5.33 -7.84 -3.34
C ALA A 369 -4.35 -8.67 -2.45
N LYS A 370 -3.10 -8.21 -2.30
CA LYS A 370 -2.09 -8.72 -1.34
C LYS A 370 -1.42 -7.60 -0.54
N GLY A 371 -2.04 -6.43 -0.46
CA GLY A 371 -1.39 -5.19 -0.05
C GLY A 371 -0.11 -4.96 -0.86
N VAL A 372 0.93 -4.42 -0.23
CA VAL A 372 2.28 -4.35 -0.80
C VAL A 372 3.25 -5.34 -0.13
N THR A 373 2.73 -6.53 0.23
CA THR A 373 3.49 -7.61 0.91
C THR A 373 4.06 -8.67 -0.05
N GLY A 374 3.69 -8.61 -1.33
CA GLY A 374 4.14 -9.56 -2.37
C GLY A 374 3.68 -9.15 -3.76
N SER A 375 4.19 -9.84 -4.78
CA SER A 375 3.86 -9.63 -6.21
C SER A 375 2.64 -10.44 -6.67
N GLY A 376 1.96 -11.15 -5.77
CA GLY A 376 0.76 -11.93 -6.08
C GLY A 376 -0.41 -11.05 -6.53
N TYR A 377 -1.13 -11.49 -7.56
CA TYR A 377 -2.08 -10.69 -8.33
C TYR A 377 -1.50 -9.36 -8.87
N GLU A 378 -0.18 -9.34 -9.15
CA GLU A 378 0.52 -8.24 -9.83
C GLU A 378 0.41 -6.86 -9.18
N GLY A 379 -0.08 -6.77 -7.93
CA GLY A 379 -0.40 -5.52 -7.26
C GLY A 379 -1.66 -4.81 -7.79
N HIS A 380 -2.55 -5.53 -8.49
CA HIS A 380 -3.83 -4.99 -8.99
C HIS A 380 -4.84 -4.74 -7.87
N TYR A 381 -5.73 -3.78 -8.13
CA TYR A 381 -6.96 -3.54 -7.38
C TYR A 381 -8.12 -4.28 -8.06
N PHE A 382 -9.00 -4.86 -7.24
CA PHE A 382 -10.17 -5.68 -7.61
C PHE A 382 -11.38 -5.27 -6.75
N TRP A 383 -12.55 -5.89 -6.99
CA TRP A 383 -13.75 -5.79 -6.12
C TRP A 383 -13.49 -6.12 -4.64
N ASP A 384 -12.40 -6.84 -4.33
CA ASP A 384 -11.89 -7.10 -2.97
C ASP A 384 -11.80 -5.84 -2.10
N THR A 385 -11.41 -4.70 -2.69
CA THR A 385 -11.34 -3.41 -1.98
C THR A 385 -12.73 -2.97 -1.51
N GLU A 386 -13.74 -3.08 -2.37
CA GLU A 386 -15.11 -2.64 -2.13
C GLU A 386 -15.94 -3.57 -1.24
N ILE A 387 -15.79 -4.89 -1.40
CA ILE A 387 -16.64 -5.87 -0.69
C ILE A 387 -16.03 -6.38 0.62
N TYR A 388 -14.70 -6.42 0.75
CA TYR A 388 -14.03 -7.01 1.93
C TYR A 388 -13.30 -5.97 2.78
N VAL A 389 -12.61 -4.99 2.17
CA VAL A 389 -11.82 -4.00 2.92
C VAL A 389 -12.63 -2.76 3.30
N LEU A 390 -13.42 -2.22 2.37
CA LEU A 390 -14.20 -1.00 2.56
C LEU A 390 -15.27 -1.09 3.67
N PRO A 391 -15.94 -2.22 3.95
CA PRO A 391 -16.84 -2.32 5.09
C PRO A 391 -16.12 -2.14 6.44
N PHE A 392 -14.92 -2.72 6.61
CA PHE A 392 -14.11 -2.50 7.81
C PHE A 392 -13.74 -1.01 7.93
N LEU A 393 -13.11 -0.44 6.89
CA LEU A 393 -12.68 0.97 6.91
C LEU A 393 -13.84 1.94 7.10
N THR A 394 -15.04 1.65 6.59
CA THR A 394 -16.21 2.52 6.75
C THR A 394 -16.60 2.72 8.22
N TYR A 395 -16.47 1.69 9.06
CA TYR A 395 -16.83 1.77 10.48
C TYR A 395 -15.67 2.14 11.42
N THR A 396 -14.41 1.98 10.98
CA THR A 396 -13.23 2.18 11.85
C THR A 396 -12.31 3.33 11.41
N GLN A 397 -12.19 3.59 10.10
CA GLN A 397 -11.35 4.64 9.51
C GLN A 397 -12.02 5.28 8.27
N PRO A 398 -13.14 6.01 8.44
CA PRO A 398 -13.98 6.46 7.31
C PRO A 398 -13.22 7.36 6.31
N ASP A 399 -12.23 8.14 6.73
CA ASP A 399 -11.37 8.91 5.80
C ASP A 399 -10.61 7.99 4.81
N ALA A 400 -10.18 6.80 5.24
CA ALA A 400 -9.52 5.84 4.35
C ALA A 400 -10.52 5.22 3.37
N ALA A 401 -11.72 4.87 3.84
CA ALA A 401 -12.82 4.39 3.00
C ALA A 401 -13.18 5.42 1.91
N ARG A 402 -13.39 6.67 2.32
CA ARG A 402 -13.67 7.82 1.45
C ARG A 402 -12.60 8.01 0.36
N ASN A 403 -11.33 7.83 0.71
CA ASN A 403 -10.23 8.00 -0.23
C ASN A 403 -10.14 6.85 -1.26
N ALA A 404 -10.44 5.62 -0.87
CA ALA A 404 -10.56 4.48 -1.80
C ALA A 404 -11.73 4.66 -2.78
N LEU A 405 -12.89 5.14 -2.30
CA LEU A 405 -14.03 5.47 -3.16
C LEU A 405 -13.72 6.65 -4.11
N HIS A 406 -13.06 7.70 -3.62
CA HIS A 406 -12.62 8.82 -4.46
C HIS A 406 -11.59 8.39 -5.52
N PHE A 407 -10.79 7.36 -5.25
CA PHE A 407 -9.93 6.74 -6.27
C PHE A 407 -10.75 6.08 -7.39
N ARG A 408 -11.87 5.41 -7.10
CA ARG A 408 -12.82 4.93 -8.13
C ARG A 408 -13.46 6.10 -8.89
N CYS A 409 -13.88 7.19 -8.23
CA CYS A 409 -14.36 8.40 -8.91
C CYS A 409 -13.34 8.93 -9.95
N ARG A 410 -12.03 8.88 -9.62
CA ARG A 410 -10.95 9.30 -10.51
C ARG A 410 -10.65 8.32 -11.66
N MET A 411 -11.07 7.07 -11.55
CA MET A 411 -11.01 6.07 -12.64
C MET A 411 -12.19 6.16 -13.61
N LEU A 412 -13.28 6.85 -13.25
CA LEU A 412 -14.50 6.94 -14.05
C LEU A 412 -14.29 7.35 -15.53
N PRO A 413 -13.35 8.24 -15.91
CA PRO A 413 -13.05 8.51 -17.32
C PRO A 413 -12.50 7.31 -18.09
N ALA A 414 -11.73 6.43 -17.45
CA ALA A 414 -11.23 5.20 -18.05
C ALA A 414 -12.31 4.11 -18.09
N ALA A 415 -13.15 4.02 -17.05
CA ALA A 415 -14.32 3.13 -17.05
C ALA A 415 -15.34 3.50 -18.16
N ARG A 416 -15.56 4.79 -18.41
CA ARG A 416 -16.34 5.30 -19.57
C ARG A 416 -15.69 4.97 -20.91
N GLU A 417 -14.36 4.83 -21.00
CA GLU A 417 -13.68 4.36 -22.21
C GLU A 417 -13.86 2.86 -22.38
N ARG A 418 -13.76 2.10 -21.28
CA ARG A 418 -13.89 0.64 -21.25
C ARG A 418 -15.30 0.18 -21.62
N ALA A 419 -16.34 0.88 -21.18
CA ALA A 419 -17.72 0.65 -21.65
C ALA A 419 -17.80 0.80 -23.18
N ARG A 420 -17.29 1.90 -23.73
CA ARG A 420 -17.27 2.15 -25.18
C ARG A 420 -16.40 1.16 -25.97
N GLU A 421 -15.31 0.64 -25.39
CA GLU A 421 -14.55 -0.49 -25.98
C GLU A 421 -15.35 -1.80 -26.02
N MET A 422 -16.27 -2.01 -25.07
CA MET A 422 -17.16 -3.16 -25.02
C MET A 422 -18.48 -2.94 -25.80
N ALA A 423 -18.61 -1.80 -26.49
CA ALA A 423 -19.84 -1.34 -27.13
C ALA A 423 -21.04 -1.21 -26.15
N GLN A 424 -20.77 -0.57 -25.01
CA GLN A 424 -21.75 -0.30 -23.95
C GLN A 424 -21.79 1.19 -23.60
N GLU A 425 -22.95 1.66 -23.12
CA GLU A 425 -23.11 3.00 -22.56
C GLU A 425 -22.63 3.11 -21.10
N GLY A 426 -22.56 4.34 -20.58
CA GLY A 426 -22.16 4.62 -19.21
C GLY A 426 -20.68 4.39 -18.92
N ALA A 427 -20.41 3.66 -17.83
CA ALA A 427 -19.09 3.24 -17.40
C ALA A 427 -19.06 1.75 -17.09
N LEU A 428 -17.90 1.11 -17.30
CA LEU A 428 -17.60 -0.27 -16.93
C LEU A 428 -16.22 -0.28 -16.28
N PHE A 429 -16.13 -0.55 -14.98
CA PHE A 429 -14.84 -0.60 -14.29
C PHE A 429 -14.06 -1.88 -14.69
N PRO A 430 -12.72 -1.78 -14.83
CA PRO A 430 -11.89 -2.95 -15.13
C PRO A 430 -11.90 -3.95 -13.97
N TRP A 431 -11.99 -5.25 -14.26
CA TRP A 431 -12.00 -6.30 -13.23
C TRP A 431 -10.72 -6.27 -12.39
N ARG A 432 -9.57 -6.06 -13.05
CA ARG A 432 -8.27 -5.88 -12.41
C ARG A 432 -7.49 -4.73 -13.04
N THR A 433 -6.90 -3.86 -12.24
CA THR A 433 -6.16 -2.68 -12.73
C THR A 433 -5.19 -2.08 -11.71
N ILE A 434 -4.24 -1.28 -12.18
CA ILE A 434 -3.45 -0.33 -11.38
C ILE A 434 -3.65 1.13 -11.87
N ASN A 435 -3.84 1.33 -13.18
CA ASN A 435 -3.83 2.65 -13.82
C ASN A 435 -5.21 3.15 -14.29
N GLY A 436 -6.23 2.29 -14.38
CA GLY A 436 -7.57 2.58 -14.92
C GLY A 436 -7.94 1.75 -16.16
N GLU A 437 -6.95 1.22 -16.88
CA GLU A 437 -7.15 0.26 -17.98
C GLU A 437 -7.35 -1.16 -17.44
N GLU A 438 -8.13 -1.98 -18.15
CA GLU A 438 -8.29 -3.42 -17.87
C GLU A 438 -6.99 -4.18 -18.14
N ALA A 439 -6.52 -4.94 -17.16
CA ALA A 439 -5.36 -5.82 -17.28
C ALA A 439 -5.71 -7.33 -17.36
N SER A 440 -6.99 -7.72 -17.28
CA SER A 440 -7.36 -9.14 -17.40
C SER A 440 -7.16 -9.69 -18.82
N ALA A 441 -6.06 -10.41 -19.02
CA ALA A 441 -5.81 -11.18 -20.25
C ALA A 441 -6.86 -12.29 -20.50
N TYR A 442 -7.54 -12.76 -19.44
CA TYR A 442 -8.61 -13.74 -19.55
C TYR A 442 -9.97 -13.04 -19.44
N TYR A 443 -10.82 -13.21 -20.46
CA TYR A 443 -12.13 -12.55 -20.56
C TYR A 443 -13.17 -13.11 -19.57
N ALA A 444 -13.23 -14.44 -19.45
CA ALA A 444 -14.35 -15.14 -18.79
C ALA A 444 -14.33 -14.98 -17.25
N ALA A 445 -13.15 -15.02 -16.61
CA ALA A 445 -12.93 -14.54 -15.24
C ALA A 445 -12.14 -13.22 -15.29
N GLY A 446 -12.78 -12.20 -15.89
CA GLY A 446 -12.21 -10.90 -16.21
C GLY A 446 -13.31 -9.91 -16.54
N THR A 447 -13.27 -9.28 -17.72
CA THR A 447 -14.30 -8.31 -18.15
C THR A 447 -15.74 -8.87 -18.18
N ALA A 448 -15.95 -10.19 -18.21
CA ALA A 448 -17.29 -10.78 -18.03
C ALA A 448 -17.84 -10.67 -16.58
N GLN A 449 -16.99 -10.36 -15.59
CA GLN A 449 -17.36 -10.10 -14.19
C GLN A 449 -17.77 -8.63 -13.97
N VAL A 450 -18.76 -8.20 -14.75
CA VAL A 450 -19.37 -6.85 -14.72
C VAL A 450 -19.96 -6.45 -13.36
N HIS A 451 -20.11 -7.39 -12.40
CA HIS A 451 -20.68 -7.11 -11.09
C HIS A 451 -19.87 -6.09 -10.27
N ILE A 452 -18.57 -5.93 -10.56
CA ILE A 452 -17.69 -4.95 -9.92
C ILE A 452 -18.26 -3.52 -9.90
N ASP A 453 -19.04 -3.12 -10.91
CA ASP A 453 -19.70 -1.82 -10.98
C ASP A 453 -20.81 -1.65 -9.93
N ALA A 454 -21.55 -2.73 -9.67
CA ALA A 454 -22.54 -2.77 -8.61
C ALA A 454 -21.89 -2.94 -7.22
N ASP A 455 -20.72 -3.59 -7.14
CA ASP A 455 -19.94 -3.69 -5.90
C ASP A 455 -19.36 -2.34 -5.47
N ILE A 456 -18.82 -1.55 -6.40
CA ILE A 456 -18.37 -0.17 -6.17
C ILE A 456 -19.54 0.71 -5.74
N SER A 457 -20.69 0.59 -6.42
CA SER A 457 -21.90 1.34 -6.06
C SER A 457 -22.46 0.92 -4.69
N TYR A 458 -22.38 -0.36 -4.34
CA TYR A 458 -22.74 -0.86 -3.01
C TYR A 458 -21.83 -0.32 -1.91
N ALA A 459 -20.51 -0.36 -2.10
CA ALA A 459 -19.56 0.19 -1.15
C ALA A 459 -19.70 1.71 -0.98
N LEU A 460 -19.97 2.43 -2.08
CA LEU A 460 -20.29 3.86 -2.05
C LEU A 460 -21.56 4.13 -1.22
N SER A 461 -22.67 3.44 -1.50
CA SER A 461 -23.91 3.59 -0.74
C SER A 461 -23.70 3.26 0.75
N LYS A 462 -22.97 2.19 1.08
CA LYS A 462 -22.70 1.81 2.48
C LYS A 462 -21.82 2.82 3.21
N TYR A 463 -20.84 3.42 2.53
CA TYR A 463 -20.07 4.54 3.09
C TYR A 463 -20.96 5.75 3.40
N VAL A 464 -21.85 6.14 2.48
CA VAL A 464 -22.74 7.29 2.69
C VAL A 464 -23.81 7.00 3.76
N ASP A 465 -24.40 5.80 3.75
CA ASP A 465 -25.35 5.30 4.78
C ASP A 465 -24.75 5.43 6.19
N ALA A 466 -23.48 5.04 6.36
CA ALA A 466 -22.82 4.96 7.66
C ALA A 466 -22.22 6.30 8.14
N THR A 467 -21.78 7.17 7.23
CA THR A 467 -21.07 8.42 7.58
C THR A 467 -21.93 9.68 7.44
N GLY A 468 -22.98 9.66 6.62
CA GLY A 468 -23.75 10.85 6.26
C GLY A 468 -23.02 11.84 5.34
N ASP A 469 -21.91 11.46 4.69
CA ASP A 469 -21.13 12.32 3.78
C ASP A 469 -21.84 12.54 2.41
N SER A 470 -23.01 13.18 2.47
CA SER A 470 -23.76 13.64 1.31
C SER A 470 -22.95 14.63 0.46
N GLY A 471 -22.02 15.37 1.07
CA GLY A 471 -21.07 16.25 0.39
C GLY A 471 -20.06 15.52 -0.50
N PHE A 472 -19.78 14.24 -0.26
CA PHE A 472 -19.05 13.36 -1.18
C PHE A 472 -19.96 12.75 -2.23
N LEU A 473 -21.15 12.26 -1.85
CA LEU A 473 -22.14 11.73 -2.79
C LEU A 473 -22.47 12.75 -3.90
N VAL A 474 -22.88 13.96 -3.52
CA VAL A 474 -23.34 15.02 -4.44
C VAL A 474 -22.24 15.52 -5.39
N ARG A 475 -20.99 15.59 -4.91
CA ARG A 475 -19.86 16.13 -5.69
C ARG A 475 -19.20 15.07 -6.59
N ASP A 476 -18.95 13.88 -6.06
CA ASP A 476 -18.07 12.88 -6.70
C ASP A 476 -18.74 11.50 -6.85
N GLY A 477 -19.52 11.07 -5.85
CA GLY A 477 -20.06 9.71 -5.79
C GLY A 477 -21.21 9.42 -6.77
N ILE A 478 -22.14 10.37 -6.93
CA ILE A 478 -23.34 10.18 -7.76
C ILE A 478 -23.04 10.00 -9.26
N ASP A 479 -21.88 10.46 -9.72
CA ASP A 479 -21.40 10.20 -11.09
C ASP A 479 -21.08 8.71 -11.30
N ILE A 480 -20.69 7.96 -10.26
CA ILE A 480 -20.55 6.49 -10.35
C ILE A 480 -21.93 5.86 -10.47
N LEU A 481 -22.89 6.25 -9.62
CA LEU A 481 -24.24 5.69 -9.64
C LEU A 481 -24.93 5.90 -10.99
N VAL A 482 -24.85 7.11 -11.55
CA VAL A 482 -25.43 7.45 -12.88
C VAL A 482 -24.78 6.62 -14.01
N GLU A 483 -23.45 6.58 -14.08
CA GLU A 483 -22.78 5.94 -15.23
C GLU A 483 -22.79 4.41 -15.15
N THR A 484 -22.81 3.83 -13.95
CA THR A 484 -22.99 2.38 -13.80
C THR A 484 -24.44 1.96 -13.98
N ALA A 485 -25.43 2.79 -13.59
CA ALA A 485 -26.85 2.54 -13.91
C ALA A 485 -27.13 2.52 -15.42
N ARG A 486 -26.49 3.42 -16.18
CA ARG A 486 -26.49 3.39 -17.66
C ARG A 486 -25.97 2.06 -18.20
N MET A 487 -24.81 1.61 -17.73
CA MET A 487 -24.24 0.32 -18.15
C MET A 487 -25.19 -0.85 -17.83
N TRP A 488 -25.79 -0.90 -16.64
CA TRP A 488 -26.75 -1.95 -16.29
C TRP A 488 -28.04 -1.91 -17.12
N ALA A 489 -28.47 -0.73 -17.58
CA ALA A 489 -29.64 -0.57 -18.44
C ALA A 489 -29.39 -0.98 -19.90
N ASP A 490 -28.17 -0.76 -20.41
CA ASP A 490 -27.75 -1.08 -21.79
C ASP A 490 -27.22 -2.53 -21.96
N LEU A 491 -26.56 -3.07 -20.93
CA LEU A 491 -26.09 -4.47 -20.91
C LEU A 491 -27.24 -5.48 -20.80
N GLY A 492 -28.30 -5.08 -20.08
CA GLY A 492 -29.51 -5.90 -19.95
C GLY A 492 -30.52 -5.63 -21.06
N PHE A 493 -31.49 -6.53 -21.20
CA PHE A 493 -32.53 -6.39 -22.22
C PHE A 493 -33.91 -6.83 -21.73
N TRP A 494 -34.94 -6.21 -22.30
CA TRP A 494 -36.33 -6.58 -22.07
C TRP A 494 -36.76 -7.77 -22.92
N ARG A 495 -37.22 -8.83 -22.27
CA ARG A 495 -37.93 -9.95 -22.90
C ARG A 495 -39.44 -9.70 -22.83
N THR A 496 -40.07 -9.61 -23.99
CA THR A 496 -41.52 -9.33 -24.15
C THR A 496 -42.36 -10.56 -24.55
N ASN A 497 -41.73 -11.72 -24.75
CA ASN A 497 -42.42 -12.99 -25.01
C ASN A 497 -43.01 -13.58 -23.70
N GLY A 498 -44.01 -12.90 -23.15
CA GLY A 498 -44.63 -13.19 -21.86
C GLY A 498 -44.95 -11.91 -21.09
N ALA A 499 -44.94 -11.97 -19.76
CA ALA A 499 -44.84 -10.75 -18.95
C ALA A 499 -43.48 -10.10 -19.19
N ALA A 500 -43.42 -8.77 -19.34
CA ALA A 500 -42.18 -8.06 -19.60
C ALA A 500 -41.19 -8.24 -18.44
N SER A 501 -40.02 -8.77 -18.72
CA SER A 501 -38.96 -9.00 -17.74
C SER A 501 -37.59 -8.59 -18.27
N PHE A 502 -36.79 -7.97 -17.42
CA PHE A 502 -35.43 -7.52 -17.75
C PHE A 502 -34.43 -8.63 -17.42
N HIS A 503 -33.43 -8.82 -18.29
CA HIS A 503 -32.48 -9.92 -18.24
C HIS A 503 -31.05 -9.43 -18.46
N ILE A 504 -30.08 -10.02 -17.76
CA ILE A 504 -28.64 -9.80 -17.97
C ILE A 504 -28.02 -11.14 -18.36
N HIS A 505 -27.32 -11.20 -19.49
CA HIS A 505 -26.84 -12.43 -20.13
C HIS A 505 -25.33 -12.37 -20.43
N GLY A 506 -24.67 -13.53 -20.54
CA GLY A 506 -23.24 -13.61 -20.88
C GLY A 506 -22.29 -13.10 -19.78
N VAL A 507 -22.70 -13.17 -18.51
CA VAL A 507 -21.96 -12.60 -17.37
C VAL A 507 -21.40 -13.68 -16.46
N THR A 508 -20.24 -13.42 -15.87
CA THR A 508 -19.69 -14.21 -14.76
C THR A 508 -20.06 -13.51 -13.44
N GLY A 509 -20.32 -14.31 -12.40
CA GLY A 509 -20.48 -13.82 -11.02
C GLY A 509 -19.33 -14.32 -10.14
N PRO A 510 -19.37 -14.05 -8.81
CA PRO A 510 -18.27 -14.40 -7.89
C PRO A 510 -17.82 -15.87 -7.84
N ASP A 511 -18.59 -16.78 -8.42
CA ASP A 511 -18.13 -18.14 -8.73
C ASP A 511 -17.38 -18.15 -10.08
N GLU A 512 -16.07 -17.88 -10.04
CA GLU A 512 -15.19 -17.90 -11.21
C GLU A 512 -15.09 -19.29 -11.89
N TYR A 513 -15.63 -20.36 -11.29
CA TYR A 513 -15.70 -21.68 -11.94
C TYR A 513 -16.89 -21.80 -12.91
N THR A 514 -17.91 -20.94 -12.79
CA THR A 514 -19.13 -20.98 -13.61
C THR A 514 -19.28 -19.70 -14.44
N THR A 515 -18.39 -19.53 -15.42
CA THR A 515 -18.25 -18.30 -16.22
C THR A 515 -19.27 -18.12 -17.35
N VAL A 516 -19.55 -16.87 -17.73
CA VAL A 516 -20.32 -16.46 -18.92
C VAL A 516 -21.73 -17.10 -18.97
N VAL A 517 -22.44 -17.00 -17.86
CA VAL A 517 -23.81 -17.53 -17.68
C VAL A 517 -24.89 -16.46 -17.88
N ASN A 518 -26.13 -16.92 -17.97
CA ASN A 518 -27.30 -16.06 -18.16
C ASN A 518 -28.07 -15.89 -16.84
N ASN A 519 -28.36 -14.65 -16.47
CA ASN A 519 -29.06 -14.25 -15.24
C ASN A 519 -28.38 -14.80 -13.97
N ASN A 520 -27.09 -14.50 -13.77
CA ASN A 520 -26.42 -14.86 -12.52
C ASN A 520 -27.14 -14.24 -11.31
N LEU A 521 -27.40 -15.03 -10.28
CA LEU A 521 -28.20 -14.60 -9.12
C LEU A 521 -27.57 -13.39 -8.40
N PHE A 522 -26.25 -13.39 -8.21
CA PHE A 522 -25.55 -12.28 -7.57
C PHE A 522 -25.59 -11.04 -8.46
N THR A 523 -25.17 -11.17 -9.72
CA THR A 523 -25.10 -10.06 -10.68
C THR A 523 -26.46 -9.39 -10.85
N ASN A 524 -27.55 -10.14 -11.05
CA ASN A 524 -28.89 -9.56 -11.23
C ASN A 524 -29.42 -8.89 -9.95
N VAL A 525 -29.14 -9.42 -8.75
CA VAL A 525 -29.53 -8.77 -7.49
C VAL A 525 -28.75 -7.47 -7.26
N MET A 526 -27.44 -7.49 -7.50
CA MET A 526 -26.57 -6.32 -7.31
C MET A 526 -26.80 -5.23 -8.37
N ALA A 527 -27.01 -5.61 -9.63
CA ALA A 527 -27.41 -4.69 -10.70
C ALA A 527 -28.74 -3.98 -10.38
N ARG A 528 -29.76 -4.72 -9.89
CA ARG A 528 -31.00 -4.11 -9.41
C ARG A 528 -30.74 -3.15 -8.26
N TYR A 529 -29.96 -3.55 -7.25
CA TYR A 529 -29.64 -2.67 -6.12
C TYR A 529 -29.00 -1.37 -6.61
N ASN A 530 -28.03 -1.44 -7.52
CA ASN A 530 -27.39 -0.26 -8.08
C ASN A 530 -28.40 0.67 -8.81
N LEU A 531 -29.24 0.11 -9.69
CA LEU A 531 -30.32 0.85 -10.35
C LEU A 531 -31.27 1.51 -9.34
N GLU A 532 -31.64 0.81 -8.26
CA GLU A 532 -32.45 1.35 -7.15
C GLU A 532 -31.73 2.50 -6.41
N GLN A 533 -30.42 2.39 -6.15
CA GLN A 533 -29.63 3.44 -5.48
C GLN A 533 -29.41 4.66 -6.38
N ALA A 534 -29.15 4.48 -7.67
CA ALA A 534 -29.00 5.59 -8.62
C ALA A 534 -30.30 6.39 -8.73
N VAL A 535 -31.43 5.71 -8.89
CA VAL A 535 -32.77 6.34 -8.91
C VAL A 535 -33.06 7.07 -7.60
N GLN A 536 -32.74 6.48 -6.45
CA GLN A 536 -32.98 7.10 -5.15
C GLN A 536 -32.11 8.35 -4.95
N ALA A 537 -30.79 8.23 -5.12
CA ALA A 537 -29.85 9.34 -4.92
C ALA A 537 -30.13 10.53 -5.86
N VAL A 538 -30.45 10.27 -7.13
CA VAL A 538 -30.81 11.32 -8.09
C VAL A 538 -32.09 12.04 -7.68
N ARG A 539 -33.13 11.30 -7.27
CA ARG A 539 -34.42 11.88 -6.82
C ARG A 539 -34.31 12.61 -5.49
N GLU A 540 -33.50 12.11 -4.55
CA GLU A 540 -33.23 12.77 -3.27
C GLU A 540 -32.52 14.11 -3.50
N VAL A 541 -31.44 14.14 -4.28
CA VAL A 541 -30.70 15.39 -4.55
C VAL A 541 -31.55 16.38 -5.32
N ALA A 542 -32.42 15.93 -6.24
CA ALA A 542 -33.39 16.80 -6.92
C ALA A 542 -34.36 17.52 -5.97
N VAL A 543 -34.65 16.94 -4.80
CA VAL A 543 -35.53 17.52 -3.77
C VAL A 543 -34.75 18.30 -2.72
N SER A 544 -33.59 17.79 -2.27
CA SER A 544 -32.83 18.40 -1.16
C SER A 544 -31.90 19.53 -1.59
N ASP A 545 -31.32 19.46 -2.80
CA ASP A 545 -30.47 20.50 -3.38
C ASP A 545 -30.69 20.61 -4.91
N PRO A 546 -31.73 21.34 -5.35
CA PRO A 546 -31.97 21.57 -6.77
C PRO A 546 -30.82 22.28 -7.51
N ALA A 547 -29.97 23.02 -6.81
CA ALA A 547 -28.81 23.69 -7.40
C ALA A 547 -27.68 22.70 -7.70
N ALA A 548 -27.42 21.75 -6.80
CA ALA A 548 -26.51 20.65 -7.05
C ALA A 548 -27.07 19.66 -8.08
N TYR A 549 -28.37 19.35 -8.05
CA TYR A 549 -29.03 18.55 -9.09
C TYR A 549 -28.82 19.15 -10.50
N THR A 550 -28.97 20.48 -10.62
CA THR A 550 -28.69 21.20 -11.88
C THR A 550 -27.23 21.03 -12.34
N GLN A 551 -26.27 21.00 -11.41
CA GLN A 551 -24.86 20.73 -11.72
C GLN A 551 -24.59 19.27 -12.10
N ILE A 552 -25.29 18.31 -11.47
CA ILE A 552 -25.21 16.88 -11.80
C ILE A 552 -25.73 16.65 -13.23
N VAL A 553 -26.91 17.18 -13.57
CA VAL A 553 -27.47 17.13 -14.93
C VAL A 553 -26.50 17.76 -15.94
N ALA A 554 -25.94 18.94 -15.64
CA ALA A 554 -25.02 19.63 -16.54
C ALA A 554 -23.68 18.92 -16.76
N ARG A 555 -23.19 18.12 -15.80
CA ARG A 555 -21.88 17.42 -15.89
C ARG A 555 -21.98 15.97 -16.38
N THR A 556 -23.09 15.29 -16.10
CA THR A 556 -23.33 13.89 -16.51
C THR A 556 -24.16 13.76 -17.79
N GLY A 557 -24.81 14.85 -18.23
CA GLY A 557 -25.75 14.83 -19.35
C GLY A 557 -27.07 14.11 -19.06
N LEU A 558 -27.38 13.84 -17.78
CA LEU A 558 -28.56 13.07 -17.34
C LEU A 558 -29.88 13.60 -17.92
N GLN A 559 -30.63 12.73 -18.59
CA GLN A 559 -32.00 13.00 -19.02
C GLN A 559 -33.03 12.40 -18.04
N PRO A 560 -34.23 13.01 -17.86
CA PRO A 560 -35.21 12.53 -16.87
C PRO A 560 -35.77 11.13 -17.17
N ASP A 561 -35.84 10.74 -18.43
CA ASP A 561 -36.33 9.44 -18.89
C ASP A 561 -35.35 8.29 -18.61
N GLU A 562 -34.04 8.56 -18.49
CA GLU A 562 -33.07 7.56 -18.01
C GLU A 562 -33.44 7.07 -16.60
N VAL A 563 -33.79 8.00 -15.70
CA VAL A 563 -34.12 7.70 -14.30
C VAL A 563 -35.39 6.84 -14.19
N GLU A 564 -36.37 7.07 -15.06
CA GLU A 564 -37.57 6.23 -15.13
C GLU A 564 -37.27 4.86 -15.76
N GLU A 565 -36.39 4.76 -16.76
CA GLU A 565 -35.99 3.46 -17.31
C GLU A 565 -35.19 2.64 -16.30
N TRP A 566 -34.25 3.22 -15.56
CA TRP A 566 -33.54 2.51 -14.49
C TRP A 566 -34.50 1.95 -13.43
N ALA A 567 -35.54 2.73 -13.08
CA ALA A 567 -36.60 2.28 -12.18
C ALA A 567 -37.43 1.12 -12.77
N ARG A 568 -37.70 1.12 -14.09
CA ARG A 568 -38.33 -0.01 -14.78
C ARG A 568 -37.43 -1.24 -14.81
N CYS A 569 -36.16 -1.11 -15.21
CA CYS A 569 -35.20 -2.21 -15.28
C CYS A 569 -34.97 -2.85 -13.91
N ALA A 570 -34.90 -2.05 -12.84
CA ALA A 570 -34.87 -2.54 -11.47
C ALA A 570 -36.11 -3.37 -11.10
N ALA A 571 -37.31 -2.83 -11.34
CA ALA A 571 -38.57 -3.50 -11.02
C ALA A 571 -38.83 -4.76 -11.87
N GLY A 572 -38.37 -4.77 -13.13
CA GLY A 572 -38.50 -5.88 -14.06
C GLY A 572 -37.39 -6.94 -13.96
N MET A 573 -36.36 -6.73 -13.14
CA MET A 573 -35.16 -7.58 -13.09
C MET A 573 -35.50 -9.05 -12.78
N THR A 574 -35.10 -9.94 -13.69
CA THR A 574 -35.25 -11.39 -13.51
C THR A 574 -34.31 -11.90 -12.43
N ILE A 575 -34.86 -12.40 -11.32
CA ILE A 575 -34.09 -13.07 -10.26
C ILE A 575 -34.36 -14.59 -10.34
N PRO A 576 -33.33 -15.45 -10.52
CA PRO A 576 -33.51 -16.90 -10.63
C PRO A 576 -33.76 -17.53 -9.25
N VAL A 577 -35.03 -17.55 -8.82
CA VAL A 577 -35.45 -18.18 -7.56
C VAL A 577 -35.99 -19.59 -7.81
N ARG A 578 -35.39 -20.60 -7.19
CA ARG A 578 -35.94 -21.97 -7.15
C ARG A 578 -37.25 -21.98 -6.35
N ARG A 579 -38.39 -22.02 -7.04
CA ARG A 579 -39.69 -22.29 -6.43
C ARG A 579 -39.75 -23.75 -5.98
N ASP A 580 -40.05 -24.00 -4.72
CA ASP A 580 -40.47 -25.34 -4.27
C ASP A 580 -41.95 -25.52 -4.67
N PRO A 581 -42.32 -26.53 -5.48
CA PRO A 581 -43.70 -26.73 -5.90
C PRO A 581 -44.68 -27.02 -4.75
N ARG A 582 -44.18 -27.31 -3.54
CA ARG A 582 -44.98 -27.56 -2.33
C ARG A 582 -45.33 -26.29 -1.54
N HIS A 583 -44.74 -25.15 -1.89
CA HIS A 583 -45.02 -23.84 -1.27
C HIS A 583 -45.38 -22.80 -2.35
N PRO A 584 -46.65 -22.71 -2.77
CA PRO A 584 -47.10 -21.58 -3.58
C PRO A 584 -46.90 -20.26 -2.82
N PRO A 585 -46.66 -19.14 -3.52
CA PRO A 585 -46.36 -17.87 -2.87
C PRO A 585 -47.57 -17.36 -2.08
N ALA A 586 -47.46 -17.38 -0.74
CA ALA A 586 -48.34 -16.60 0.11
C ALA A 586 -48.21 -15.11 -0.26
N GLY A 587 -49.34 -14.41 -0.39
CA GLY A 587 -49.42 -13.02 -0.85
C GLY A 587 -48.89 -11.97 0.14
N ARG A 588 -47.65 -12.13 0.61
CA ARG A 588 -46.91 -11.13 1.38
C ARG A 588 -45.73 -10.64 0.56
N ALA A 589 -45.64 -9.32 0.41
CA ALA A 589 -44.39 -8.69 0.01
C ALA A 589 -43.27 -9.12 0.97
N LEU A 590 -42.07 -9.32 0.44
CA LEU A 590 -40.86 -9.36 1.26
C LEU A 590 -40.86 -8.13 2.17
N PRO A 591 -40.59 -8.26 3.48
CA PRO A 591 -40.48 -7.10 4.34
C PRO A 591 -39.34 -6.24 3.79
N ARG A 592 -39.68 -5.02 3.34
CA ARG A 592 -38.66 -4.02 2.99
C ARG A 592 -37.68 -3.95 4.16
N PRO A 593 -36.35 -3.90 3.94
CA PRO A 593 -35.44 -3.53 5.01
C PRO A 593 -35.95 -2.21 5.59
N ARG A 594 -36.03 -2.11 6.92
CA ARG A 594 -36.47 -0.88 7.57
C ARG A 594 -35.42 0.19 7.30
N GLY A 595 -35.65 1.00 6.27
CA GLY A 595 -34.87 2.20 6.04
C GLY A 595 -34.88 3.03 7.30
N VAL A 596 -33.70 3.48 7.72
CA VAL A 596 -33.59 4.48 8.79
C VAL A 596 -34.16 5.77 8.21
N GLY A 597 -35.44 6.02 8.47
CA GLY A 597 -36.11 7.23 8.00
C GLY A 597 -35.39 8.48 8.51
N PRO A 598 -35.39 9.58 7.76
CA PRO A 598 -34.66 10.78 8.13
C PRO A 598 -35.10 11.26 9.52
N LEU A 599 -34.12 11.60 10.36
CA LEU A 599 -34.36 12.19 11.68
C LEU A 599 -35.08 13.54 11.48
N ALA A 600 -36.39 13.55 11.73
CA ALA A 600 -37.21 14.73 11.57
C ALA A 600 -36.75 15.83 12.53
N HIS A 601 -36.33 16.99 11.98
CA HIS A 601 -36.10 18.19 12.77
C HIS A 601 -37.39 18.61 13.47
N ALA A 602 -37.36 18.62 14.80
CA ALA A 602 -38.47 19.05 15.64
C ALA A 602 -38.04 20.23 16.52
N ASP A 603 -38.17 21.45 16.00
CA ASP A 603 -38.17 22.65 16.82
C ASP A 603 -39.39 22.64 17.75
N ARG A 604 -39.18 22.65 19.07
CA ARG A 604 -39.71 23.73 19.95
C ARG A 604 -39.41 23.56 21.45
N ALA A 605 -39.14 24.74 22.01
CA ALA A 605 -39.15 25.18 23.40
C ALA A 605 -40.04 24.42 24.43
N ALA A 606 -39.39 24.08 25.55
CA ALA A 606 -39.71 24.48 26.94
C ALA A 606 -41.03 24.08 27.64
N SER A 607 -40.86 23.77 28.94
CA SER A 607 -41.83 23.87 30.05
C SER A 607 -42.96 22.82 30.18
N ALA A 608 -42.75 21.82 31.05
CA ALA A 608 -43.55 21.62 32.28
C ALA A 608 -42.98 20.43 33.10
N ALA A 609 -43.34 20.30 34.38
CA ALA A 609 -42.95 19.18 35.24
C ALA A 609 -44.15 18.64 36.03
N ALA A 610 -44.29 17.31 36.16
CA ALA A 610 -45.07 16.65 37.21
C ALA A 610 -44.78 15.14 37.35
N ALA A 611 -44.80 14.68 38.60
CA ALA A 611 -45.16 13.36 39.16
C ALA A 611 -45.03 12.03 38.36
N LEU A 612 -44.38 11.05 39.00
CA LEU A 612 -44.55 9.61 38.78
C LEU A 612 -45.71 9.05 39.64
N PRO A 613 -46.54 8.12 39.13
CA PRO A 613 -47.33 7.18 39.94
C PRO A 613 -46.62 5.81 40.09
N PRO A 614 -46.94 5.01 41.12
CA PRO A 614 -46.31 3.71 41.39
C PRO A 614 -46.97 2.53 40.63
N ALA A 615 -46.34 1.36 40.71
CA ALA A 615 -46.85 0.11 40.14
C ALA A 615 -47.94 -0.57 40.98
N GLY A 616 -48.77 -1.40 40.35
CA GLY A 616 -49.79 -2.22 41.01
C GLY A 616 -50.23 -3.43 40.16
N ASP A 617 -49.78 -4.61 40.60
CA ASP A 617 -50.28 -6.00 40.48
C ASP A 617 -51.01 -6.58 39.24
N LEU A 618 -50.80 -7.90 39.09
CA LEU A 618 -51.41 -8.82 38.12
C LEU A 618 -52.76 -9.37 38.63
N PRO A 619 -53.50 -10.09 37.76
CA PRO A 619 -53.72 -11.51 38.10
C PRO A 619 -53.50 -12.50 36.95
N VAL A 620 -53.37 -13.79 37.30
CA VAL A 620 -53.06 -14.91 36.41
C VAL A 620 -54.13 -16.02 36.54
N PRO A 621 -54.56 -16.69 35.45
CA PRO A 621 -55.48 -17.83 35.53
C PRO A 621 -54.77 -19.20 35.50
N GLY A 622 -54.94 -19.97 36.59
CA GLY A 622 -55.31 -21.39 36.56
C GLY A 622 -54.34 -22.46 36.05
N ALA A 623 -53.95 -23.39 36.94
CA ALA A 623 -53.50 -24.74 36.60
C ALA A 623 -54.02 -25.76 37.63
N GLN A 624 -54.29 -27.00 37.23
CA GLN A 624 -54.61 -28.11 38.14
C GLN A 624 -53.96 -29.43 37.73
N ALA A 625 -53.16 -30.00 38.64
CA ALA A 625 -53.01 -31.44 38.84
C ALA A 625 -52.41 -31.66 40.26
N GLY A 626 -52.90 -32.66 40.99
CA GLY A 626 -52.32 -33.09 42.28
C GLY A 626 -51.51 -34.38 42.16
N ARG A 627 -50.99 -35.00 43.24
CA ARG A 627 -51.00 -34.66 44.67
C ARG A 627 -50.05 -35.63 45.43
N ARG A 628 -49.85 -35.40 46.74
CA ARG A 628 -49.10 -36.19 47.78
C ARG A 628 -47.63 -35.76 47.90
N ARG A 629 -47.18 -35.13 49.00
CA ARG A 629 -47.05 -35.57 50.44
C ARG A 629 -45.98 -36.66 50.61
N ALA A 630 -44.81 -36.52 51.25
CA ALA A 630 -44.16 -35.52 52.14
C ALA A 630 -44.11 -35.85 53.66
N GLY A 631 -42.89 -35.75 54.20
CA GLY A 631 -42.43 -35.66 55.61
C GLY A 631 -40.91 -35.40 55.55
N ALA A 632 -40.32 -34.31 56.08
CA ALA A 632 -40.24 -33.82 57.47
C ALA A 632 -39.25 -34.65 58.33
N VAL A 633 -38.27 -34.09 59.05
CA VAL A 633 -37.77 -32.69 59.18
C VAL A 633 -36.29 -32.72 59.70
N PRO A 634 -35.47 -31.63 59.64
CA PRO A 634 -34.01 -31.67 59.85
C PRO A 634 -33.58 -31.32 61.31
N PRO A 635 -32.31 -30.94 61.65
CA PRO A 635 -31.69 -29.66 61.26
C PRO A 635 -30.19 -29.70 60.86
N GLY A 636 -29.70 -28.65 60.19
CA GLY A 636 -28.27 -28.43 59.88
C GLY A 636 -28.05 -27.37 58.79
N ARG A 637 -27.54 -26.18 59.17
CA ARG A 637 -27.33 -24.97 58.34
C ARG A 637 -26.37 -24.01 59.11
N PRO A 638 -25.79 -22.93 58.53
CA PRO A 638 -26.09 -22.29 57.24
C PRO A 638 -24.89 -21.70 56.43
N VAL A 639 -25.21 -20.96 55.35
CA VAL A 639 -24.51 -19.75 54.82
C VAL A 639 -23.12 -19.91 54.16
N HIS A 640 -22.83 -19.29 53.01
CA HIS A 640 -23.67 -18.93 51.85
C HIS A 640 -22.75 -18.64 50.65
N ALA A 641 -23.24 -18.83 49.42
CA ALA A 641 -22.64 -18.25 48.23
C ALA A 641 -23.29 -16.89 47.89
N GLY A 642 -22.55 -16.04 47.17
CA GLY A 642 -23.05 -14.82 46.52
C GLY A 642 -22.32 -14.61 45.21
N GLY A 643 -23.07 -14.35 44.14
CA GLY A 643 -22.56 -13.98 42.82
C GLY A 643 -23.27 -12.72 42.34
N GLU A 644 -22.60 -11.92 41.50
CA GLU A 644 -23.16 -10.67 40.95
C GLU A 644 -23.37 -10.78 39.43
N GLU A 645 -24.47 -10.22 38.94
CA GLU A 645 -24.81 -10.17 37.52
C GLU A 645 -24.14 -8.96 36.84
N GLY A 646 -23.27 -9.22 35.87
CA GLY A 646 -22.60 -8.18 35.09
C GLY A 646 -23.55 -7.43 34.15
N ARG A 647 -24.00 -6.22 34.54
CA ARG A 647 -24.78 -5.34 33.66
C ARG A 647 -23.88 -4.65 32.62
N LEU A 648 -24.14 -4.87 31.34
CA LEU A 648 -23.59 -4.05 30.25
C LEU A 648 -23.95 -2.57 30.48
N ARG A 649 -22.95 -1.69 30.34
CA ARG A 649 -23.14 -0.23 30.25
C ARG A 649 -22.49 0.28 28.97
N LEU A 650 -23.29 0.79 28.03
CA LEU A 650 -22.73 1.64 26.97
C LEU A 650 -22.19 2.92 27.61
N LEU A 651 -20.90 3.17 27.42
CA LEU A 651 -20.29 4.47 27.70
C LEU A 651 -20.50 5.36 26.47
N ARG A 652 -21.11 6.53 26.65
CA ARG A 652 -21.14 7.58 25.61
C ARG A 652 -19.81 8.35 25.63
N PRO A 653 -19.24 8.73 24.47
CA PRO A 653 -18.07 9.60 24.44
C PRO A 653 -18.40 11.01 24.95
N HIS A 654 -17.41 11.67 25.54
CA HIS A 654 -17.48 13.09 25.90
C HIS A 654 -17.15 13.96 24.67
N HIS A 655 -18.06 14.86 24.29
CA HIS A 655 -17.73 15.95 23.37
C HIS A 655 -17.14 17.13 24.16
N ASP A 656 -15.89 17.50 23.87
CA ASP A 656 -15.27 18.76 24.30
C ASP A 656 -14.94 19.64 23.08
N GLY A 657 -16.00 20.16 22.45
CA GLY A 657 -15.90 20.93 21.20
C GLY A 657 -15.58 22.42 21.44
N ARG A 658 -14.30 22.80 21.40
CA ARG A 658 -13.88 24.22 21.41
C ARG A 658 -13.80 24.83 20.01
N LEU A 659 -14.94 25.29 19.50
CA LEU A 659 -14.98 26.20 18.34
C LEU A 659 -14.69 27.64 18.78
N HIS A 660 -13.69 28.28 18.17
CA HIS A 660 -13.46 29.72 18.33
C HIS A 660 -14.38 30.52 17.41
N ALA A 661 -15.35 31.22 17.98
CA ALA A 661 -16.21 32.16 17.25
C ALA A 661 -15.62 33.58 17.24
N LEU A 662 -15.75 34.27 16.11
CA LEU A 662 -15.44 35.71 15.95
C LEU A 662 -16.62 36.41 15.25
N GLY A 663 -17.36 37.26 15.97
CA GLY A 663 -18.13 38.36 15.37
C GLY A 663 -17.18 39.48 14.94
N GLY A 664 -17.47 40.33 13.94
CA GLY A 664 -18.67 41.17 13.80
C GLY A 664 -18.43 42.50 14.56
N ARG A 665 -18.59 43.72 14.02
CA ARG A 665 -19.29 44.27 12.83
C ARG A 665 -18.31 45.24 12.07
N ALA A 666 -18.65 46.13 11.13
CA ALA A 666 -19.92 46.72 10.64
C ALA A 666 -19.80 47.15 9.15
N VAL A 667 -20.85 47.04 8.34
CA VAL A 667 -21.85 48.08 7.95
C VAL A 667 -21.26 49.30 7.22
N GLY A 668 -21.69 49.47 5.96
CA GLY A 668 -21.55 50.64 5.10
C GLY A 668 -22.45 50.43 3.87
N ASP A 669 -23.20 51.45 3.44
CA ASP A 669 -24.40 51.29 2.58
C ASP A 669 -24.35 52.16 1.30
N GLY A 670 -25.15 51.79 0.30
CA GLY A 670 -25.59 52.66 -0.81
C GLY A 670 -24.81 52.59 -2.13
N GLY A 671 -25.55 52.46 -3.24
CA GLY A 671 -25.04 52.68 -4.61
C GLY A 671 -25.82 51.95 -5.71
N ARG A 672 -26.47 52.68 -6.63
CA ARG A 672 -27.22 52.12 -7.78
C ARG A 672 -26.55 52.46 -9.12
N GLY A 673 -26.76 51.59 -10.11
CA GLY A 673 -26.40 51.81 -11.53
C GLY A 673 -24.99 51.32 -11.90
N GLY A 674 -24.68 50.98 -13.15
CA GLY A 674 -25.55 50.90 -14.33
C GLY A 674 -24.74 50.48 -15.58
N LEU A 675 -25.29 49.61 -16.41
CA LEU A 675 -24.72 49.22 -17.72
C LEU A 675 -24.76 50.43 -18.70
N PRO A 676 -23.88 50.54 -19.74
CA PRO A 676 -23.60 49.43 -20.67
C PRO A 676 -22.22 49.36 -21.40
N ARG A 677 -22.04 48.21 -22.09
CA ARG A 677 -21.37 47.99 -23.40
C ARG A 677 -20.05 48.73 -23.73
N GLY A 678 -18.99 47.94 -23.96
CA GLY A 678 -17.81 48.28 -24.77
C GLY A 678 -17.20 47.01 -25.38
N ARG A 679 -16.48 47.11 -26.50
CA ARG A 679 -15.83 45.98 -27.19
C ARG A 679 -14.34 46.26 -27.45
N ASP A 680 -13.68 45.25 -28.03
CA ASP A 680 -12.54 45.32 -28.95
C ASP A 680 -11.13 45.55 -28.37
N GLU A 681 -10.45 44.41 -28.14
CA GLU A 681 -9.24 43.97 -28.88
C GLU A 681 -7.85 44.66 -28.75
N VAL A 682 -6.82 43.87 -29.08
CA VAL A 682 -5.43 44.25 -29.50
C VAL A 682 -4.44 44.82 -28.44
N LEU A 683 -3.61 43.90 -27.92
CA LEU A 683 -2.18 44.11 -27.55
C LEU A 683 -1.37 44.59 -28.78
N PRO A 684 -0.26 45.39 -28.68
CA PRO A 684 0.99 44.84 -28.11
C PRO A 684 2.12 45.80 -27.63
N LEU A 685 3.17 45.20 -27.02
CA LEU A 685 4.55 45.72 -26.82
C LEU A 685 4.72 46.93 -25.86
N GLY A 686 5.87 47.15 -25.21
CA GLY A 686 7.12 46.38 -25.18
C GLY A 686 8.00 46.76 -23.97
N ALA A 687 9.04 45.97 -23.68
CA ALA A 687 9.83 46.10 -22.46
C ALA A 687 10.97 47.14 -22.53
N LEU A 688 11.45 47.65 -21.37
CA LEU A 688 12.88 47.61 -20.98
C LEU A 688 13.19 48.22 -19.58
N ARG A 689 14.28 47.72 -18.96
CA ARG A 689 15.13 48.34 -17.91
C ARG A 689 14.57 48.62 -16.50
N GLY A 690 15.11 47.87 -15.52
CA GLY A 690 15.66 48.48 -14.28
C GLY A 690 17.17 48.77 -14.45
N PRO A 691 17.99 48.86 -13.38
CA PRO A 691 17.66 48.85 -11.95
C PRO A 691 18.27 50.04 -11.15
N ARG A 692 17.75 50.34 -9.94
CA ARG A 692 18.47 51.14 -8.91
C ARG A 692 18.20 50.67 -7.47
N ARG A 693 19.29 50.25 -6.80
CA ARG A 693 19.59 50.41 -5.35
C ARG A 693 20.77 51.42 -5.29
N PRO A 694 21.02 52.20 -4.21
CA PRO A 694 21.14 51.78 -2.80
C PRO A 694 20.18 52.61 -1.88
N ALA A 695 20.25 52.68 -0.54
CA ALA A 695 21.34 52.39 0.41
C ALA A 695 20.86 51.89 1.80
N ARG A 696 21.84 51.58 2.67
CA ARG A 696 21.67 51.19 4.09
C ARG A 696 21.83 52.40 5.01
N GLN A 697 21.33 52.31 6.25
CA GLN A 697 22.13 52.63 7.45
C GLN A 697 21.59 51.93 8.71
N HIS A 698 22.25 52.12 9.87
CA HIS A 698 22.16 51.25 11.05
C HIS A 698 21.50 51.90 12.28
N GLY A 699 20.98 51.07 13.20
CA GLY A 699 20.58 51.43 14.57
C GLY A 699 20.73 50.22 15.52
N ARG A 700 20.91 50.43 16.84
CA ARG A 700 21.32 49.37 17.80
C ARG A 700 20.42 49.25 19.05
N ARG A 701 19.86 48.04 19.23
CA ARG A 701 19.62 47.29 20.50
C ARG A 701 18.76 47.91 21.66
N PRO A 702 18.31 47.09 22.65
CA PRO A 702 17.17 47.41 23.54
C PRO A 702 17.63 47.69 25.01
N PRO A 703 16.74 47.79 26.03
CA PRO A 703 16.12 46.60 26.67
C PRO A 703 14.70 46.81 27.31
N ARG A 704 14.03 45.71 27.73
CA ARG A 704 13.51 45.47 29.12
C ARG A 704 12.67 44.18 29.25
N ARG A 705 12.72 43.56 30.43
CA ARG A 705 11.71 42.63 30.98
C ARG A 705 10.81 43.39 31.98
N VAL A 706 9.62 42.87 32.25
CA VAL A 706 8.93 43.00 33.55
C VAL A 706 8.21 41.67 33.85
N ASP A 707 8.26 41.21 35.10
CA ASP A 707 7.58 40.01 35.62
C ASP A 707 6.59 40.41 36.75
N GLY A 708 5.44 39.72 36.89
CA GLY A 708 4.47 39.85 37.99
C GLY A 708 3.24 38.94 37.80
N ARG A 709 3.02 37.88 38.62
CA ARG A 709 2.36 37.85 39.95
C ARG A 709 0.88 38.29 39.90
N CYS A 710 -0.11 37.60 40.49
CA CYS A 710 -0.24 36.30 41.21
C CYS A 710 -1.75 35.86 41.08
N VAL A 711 -2.27 34.68 41.47
CA VAL A 711 -2.62 34.18 42.83
C VAL A 711 -3.12 32.71 42.71
N ALA A 712 -3.18 32.00 43.84
CA ALA A 712 -3.33 30.55 44.04
C ALA A 712 -4.67 29.84 43.71
N ASP A 713 -4.55 28.50 43.68
CA ASP A 713 -5.32 27.49 44.46
C ASP A 713 -6.36 26.56 43.79
N ALA A 714 -6.74 25.54 44.60
CA ALA A 714 -7.69 24.43 44.40
C ALA A 714 -7.19 23.19 43.61
N ARG A 715 -7.56 22.01 44.12
CA ARG A 715 -7.16 20.67 43.64
C ARG A 715 -8.36 19.88 43.13
N VAL A 716 -8.17 19.03 42.12
CA VAL A 716 -9.05 17.88 41.85
C VAL A 716 -8.21 16.60 41.75
N ARG A 717 -8.69 15.51 42.36
CA ARG A 717 -8.02 14.19 42.36
C ARG A 717 -8.47 13.36 41.15
N VAL A 718 -7.54 12.66 40.51
CA VAL A 718 -7.84 11.50 39.65
C VAL A 718 -7.20 10.26 40.27
N ARG A 719 -8.01 9.23 40.56
CA ARG A 719 -7.49 7.92 40.98
C ARG A 719 -7.00 7.16 39.75
N ARG A 720 -5.76 6.66 39.78
CA ARG A 720 -5.30 5.56 38.93
C ARG A 720 -4.95 4.36 39.81
N HIS A 721 -5.69 3.27 39.63
CA HIS A 721 -5.23 1.91 39.97
C HIS A 721 -4.74 1.25 38.67
N ALA A 722 -3.90 0.21 38.68
CA ALA A 722 -2.75 -0.08 39.55
C ALA A 722 -1.89 -1.11 38.79
N ARG A 723 -0.57 -0.91 38.66
CA ARG A 723 0.35 -1.99 38.21
C ARG A 723 1.13 -2.52 39.42
N PRO A 724 1.37 -3.84 39.52
CA PRO A 724 2.07 -4.44 40.65
C PRO A 724 3.55 -4.03 40.69
N ARG A 725 4.14 -4.07 41.90
CA ARG A 725 5.53 -3.69 42.15
C ARG A 725 6.48 -4.86 41.94
N ARG A 726 7.72 -4.57 41.54
CA ARG A 726 8.91 -5.23 42.09
C ARG A 726 9.87 -4.16 42.65
N THR A 727 10.47 -4.49 43.79
CA THR A 727 11.55 -3.74 44.47
C THR A 727 12.85 -3.81 43.63
N ALA A 728 13.70 -2.79 43.60
CA ALA A 728 14.69 -2.40 44.64
C ALA A 728 15.65 -3.59 44.98
N LEU A 729 16.98 -3.42 45.07
CA LEU A 729 17.78 -2.20 45.32
C LEU A 729 19.26 -2.50 44.93
N LEU A 730 20.03 -1.51 44.44
CA LEU A 730 21.43 -1.21 44.87
C LEU A 730 22.11 -0.14 44.00
N ARG A 731 22.92 0.71 44.65
CA ARG A 731 23.80 1.72 44.03
C ARG A 731 24.85 2.15 45.07
N PRO A 732 26.15 2.22 44.73
CA PRO A 732 27.12 3.03 45.47
C PRO A 732 27.30 4.44 44.85
N ALA A 733 28.09 5.28 45.51
CA ALA A 733 28.28 6.71 45.18
C ALA A 733 29.76 7.02 44.80
N PRO A 734 30.09 8.23 44.30
CA PRO A 734 31.29 8.45 43.48
C PRO A 734 32.49 9.09 44.18
N ALA A 735 33.65 8.96 43.55
CA ALA A 735 34.81 9.87 43.62
C ALA A 735 35.47 9.92 42.22
N GLY A 736 36.20 10.96 41.80
CA GLY A 736 36.48 12.24 42.45
C GLY A 736 36.90 13.31 41.42
N ARG A 737 37.14 14.55 41.86
CA ARG A 737 37.57 15.66 40.98
C ARG A 737 39.08 15.62 40.74
N LEU A 738 39.50 16.00 39.54
CA LEU A 738 40.68 16.86 39.36
C LEU A 738 40.55 17.67 38.07
N ALA A 739 41.03 18.91 38.09
CA ALA A 739 41.01 19.82 36.95
C ALA A 739 42.34 20.60 36.91
N VAL A 740 42.94 20.66 35.72
CA VAL A 740 44.08 21.54 35.41
C VAL A 740 43.84 22.08 34.00
N ALA A 741 44.07 23.38 33.81
CA ALA A 741 43.99 24.03 32.51
C ALA A 741 45.26 24.85 32.28
N VAL A 742 45.94 24.62 31.14
CA VAL A 742 47.09 25.43 30.70
C VAL A 742 47.03 25.60 29.17
N VAL A 743 47.09 26.85 28.72
CA VAL A 743 47.07 27.36 27.33
C VAL A 743 47.70 28.76 27.40
N PRO A 744 48.39 29.34 26.38
CA PRO A 744 49.01 28.78 25.17
C PRO A 744 50.54 29.07 25.08
N ALA A 745 51.19 28.65 23.99
CA ALA A 745 52.32 29.38 23.37
C ALA A 745 52.43 29.06 21.86
N ALA A 746 53.05 29.94 21.08
CA ALA A 746 53.35 29.73 19.67
C ALA A 746 54.67 30.43 19.30
N LEU A 747 55.42 29.92 18.32
CA LEU A 747 56.33 30.69 17.44
C LEU A 747 56.87 29.83 16.28
N ALA A 748 57.66 30.43 15.38
CA ALA A 748 57.98 29.90 14.05
C ALA A 748 59.47 29.60 13.82
N GLY A 749 59.78 28.83 12.76
CA GLY A 749 61.12 28.57 12.24
C GLY A 749 61.13 28.48 10.70
N ARG A 750 62.28 28.71 10.05
CA ARG A 750 62.44 28.80 8.58
C ARG A 750 63.74 28.13 8.09
N HIS A 751 63.82 27.97 6.75
CA HIS A 751 64.99 27.61 5.93
C HIS A 751 65.44 26.14 5.98
N GLY A 752 65.98 25.55 4.89
CA GLY A 752 66.11 26.04 3.51
C GLY A 752 67.22 25.31 2.71
N GLY A 753 67.18 25.32 1.37
CA GLY A 753 68.25 24.77 0.52
C GLY A 753 67.86 24.57 -0.95
N HIS A 754 68.79 24.84 -1.89
CA HIS A 754 68.61 24.72 -3.35
C HIS A 754 69.66 23.81 -3.99
N HIS A 755 69.31 23.20 -5.14
CA HIS A 755 70.11 23.03 -6.40
C HIS A 755 69.60 21.81 -7.21
N ARG A 756 69.78 21.67 -8.55
CA ARG A 756 70.42 22.49 -9.60
C ARG A 756 69.81 22.19 -10.99
N HIS A 757 69.87 23.17 -11.90
CA HIS A 757 69.88 23.00 -13.38
C HIS A 757 71.36 23.18 -13.87
N PRO A 758 71.77 23.13 -15.17
CA PRO A 758 71.02 23.42 -16.41
C PRO A 758 71.32 22.48 -17.62
N GLY A 759 70.88 22.87 -18.83
CA GLY A 759 71.22 22.29 -20.16
C GLY A 759 70.28 22.84 -21.24
N ASP A 760 70.79 23.35 -22.37
CA ASP A 760 70.08 24.37 -23.20
C ASP A 760 70.18 24.14 -24.73
N ASP A 761 69.65 25.10 -25.52
CA ASP A 761 69.70 25.32 -26.99
C ASP A 761 68.78 24.47 -27.91
N ASP A 762 67.97 24.98 -28.87
CA ASP A 762 67.32 26.31 -29.15
C ASP A 762 66.10 26.07 -30.13
N ARG A 763 65.95 26.41 -31.44
CA ARG A 763 66.64 27.26 -32.44
C ARG A 763 65.70 27.82 -33.54
N ARG A 764 65.22 29.08 -33.34
CA ARG A 764 64.61 30.06 -34.31
C ARG A 764 63.09 30.05 -34.62
N GLY A 765 62.49 31.26 -34.54
CA GLY A 765 61.18 31.66 -35.13
C GLY A 765 61.35 32.40 -36.49
N PRO A 766 60.64 33.51 -36.84
CA PRO A 766 59.93 34.47 -35.94
C PRO A 766 58.66 35.23 -36.49
N ARG A 767 58.06 36.09 -35.62
CA ARG A 767 57.33 37.37 -35.94
C ARG A 767 55.96 37.32 -36.67
N ARG A 768 54.95 38.21 -36.48
CA ARG A 768 54.77 39.46 -35.67
C ARG A 768 53.34 39.61 -35.07
N GLY A 769 53.25 40.12 -33.82
CA GLY A 769 52.51 41.34 -33.38
C GLY A 769 50.97 41.52 -33.51
N GLY A 770 50.37 42.17 -32.50
CA GLY A 770 49.05 42.86 -32.59
C GLY A 770 48.20 42.86 -31.30
N HIS A 771 47.71 44.02 -30.85
CA HIS A 771 46.82 44.18 -29.69
C HIS A 771 45.38 44.60 -30.12
N VAL A 772 44.34 43.97 -29.54
CA VAL A 772 43.20 44.54 -28.73
C VAL A 772 42.47 45.83 -29.25
N PRO A 773 41.12 46.07 -29.12
CA PRO A 773 39.92 45.20 -28.87
C PRO A 773 38.56 45.56 -29.62
N LEU A 774 37.55 44.66 -29.57
CA LEU A 774 36.07 44.92 -29.53
C LEU A 774 35.38 45.74 -30.68
N PRO A 775 34.02 46.01 -30.74
CA PRO A 775 32.83 45.49 -29.99
C PRO A 775 31.56 45.07 -30.84
N ARG A 776 30.52 44.53 -30.15
CA ARG A 776 29.03 44.68 -30.35
C ARG A 776 28.21 44.00 -31.51
N ALA A 777 27.31 43.07 -31.07
CA ALA A 777 25.82 43.15 -31.08
C ALA A 777 24.90 42.67 -32.25
N ARG A 778 23.83 41.91 -31.86
CA ARG A 778 22.46 41.77 -32.46
C ARG A 778 22.31 41.06 -33.85
N ASP A 779 21.17 40.50 -34.28
CA ASP A 779 19.85 40.19 -33.65
C ASP A 779 19.15 38.98 -34.35
N ARG A 780 17.93 38.56 -33.92
CA ARG A 780 17.09 37.50 -34.58
C ARG A 780 15.94 38.07 -35.46
N PRO A 781 15.55 37.36 -36.54
CA PRO A 781 14.13 37.00 -36.79
C PRO A 781 13.95 35.49 -37.10
N ARG A 782 12.96 34.74 -36.56
CA ARG A 782 11.49 34.68 -36.79
C ARG A 782 11.04 33.90 -38.05
N ARG A 783 10.20 32.86 -37.86
CA ARG A 783 9.39 32.12 -38.86
C ARG A 783 8.04 32.81 -39.12
N PRO A 784 7.31 32.45 -40.21
CA PRO A 784 5.88 32.10 -40.05
C PRO A 784 5.52 30.76 -40.80
N PRO A 785 4.28 30.45 -41.30
CA PRO A 785 3.50 29.35 -40.69
C PRO A 785 2.80 28.35 -41.66
N ARG A 786 1.74 27.67 -41.18
CA ARG A 786 1.07 26.45 -41.70
C ARG A 786 -0.04 26.68 -42.77
N SER A 787 -0.24 25.68 -43.64
CA SER A 787 -1.53 25.25 -44.23
C SER A 787 -1.44 23.75 -44.57
N ARG A 788 -2.42 22.82 -44.56
CA ARG A 788 -3.90 22.66 -44.47
C ARG A 788 -4.44 21.89 -45.71
N ARG A 789 -4.84 20.62 -45.47
CA ARG A 789 -5.97 19.87 -46.08
C ARG A 789 -5.95 19.30 -47.53
N ARG A 790 -6.17 17.97 -47.55
CA ARG A 790 -7.21 17.18 -48.30
C ARG A 790 -7.00 16.66 -49.76
N ARG A 791 -7.12 15.32 -49.85
CA ARG A 791 -7.91 14.47 -50.79
C ARG A 791 -7.53 14.33 -52.30
N ARG A 792 -6.97 13.13 -52.61
CA ARG A 792 -7.36 12.20 -53.73
C ARG A 792 -7.19 12.71 -55.19
N PRO A 793 -7.36 11.91 -56.28
CA PRO A 793 -7.90 10.54 -56.39
C PRO A 793 -7.12 9.54 -57.31
N ARG A 794 -7.78 8.39 -57.59
CA ARG A 794 -7.68 7.47 -58.77
C ARG A 794 -6.55 6.42 -58.90
N ARG A 795 -7.01 5.14 -58.85
CA ARG A 795 -6.55 3.94 -59.60
C ARG A 795 -6.65 4.18 -61.12
N PRO A 796 -5.93 3.46 -62.03
CA PRO A 796 -5.92 1.98 -62.25
C PRO A 796 -4.49 1.38 -62.16
N GLY A 797 -4.16 0.12 -62.51
CA GLY A 797 -4.89 -1.01 -63.12
C GLY A 797 -4.00 -2.28 -63.15
N PRO A 798 -4.46 -3.45 -63.64
CA PRO A 798 -3.81 -4.75 -63.36
C PRO A 798 -3.19 -5.47 -64.58
N ALA A 799 -2.20 -6.35 -64.34
CA ALA A 799 -1.97 -7.59 -65.13
C ALA A 799 -0.99 -8.59 -64.44
N HIS A 800 -1.37 -9.87 -64.46
CA HIS A 800 -0.61 -11.11 -64.79
C HIS A 800 0.96 -11.14 -64.86
N ARG A 801 1.68 -12.27 -64.63
CA ARG A 801 1.32 -13.71 -64.52
C ARG A 801 2.43 -14.54 -63.81
N ARG A 802 2.08 -15.78 -63.43
CA ARG A 802 2.87 -17.04 -63.18
C ARG A 802 4.25 -17.21 -63.89
N PRO A 803 5.11 -18.22 -63.54
CA PRO A 803 5.33 -19.00 -62.29
C PRO A 803 6.84 -19.40 -62.00
N ALA A 804 7.06 -20.38 -61.09
CA ALA A 804 8.05 -21.50 -61.15
C ALA A 804 9.30 -21.56 -60.19
N ARG A 805 9.26 -22.60 -59.33
CA ARG A 805 10.30 -23.57 -58.84
C ARG A 805 11.81 -23.22 -58.69
N ARG A 806 12.31 -23.54 -57.47
CA ARG A 806 13.62 -24.15 -57.04
C ARG A 806 14.55 -24.74 -58.14
N PRO A 807 15.91 -24.73 -57.99
CA PRO A 807 16.62 -25.48 -56.92
C PRO A 807 17.96 -24.90 -56.37
N ALA A 808 18.78 -25.75 -55.72
CA ALA A 808 20.07 -25.49 -55.03
C ALA A 808 21.29 -25.41 -56.01
N ALA A 809 22.57 -25.18 -55.64
CA ALA A 809 23.31 -25.25 -54.36
C ALA A 809 24.40 -24.11 -54.24
N HIS A 810 25.48 -24.10 -53.42
CA HIS A 810 26.55 -25.11 -53.29
C HIS A 810 27.70 -24.72 -52.29
N ARG A 811 28.59 -25.69 -51.96
CA ARG A 811 29.99 -25.60 -51.42
C ARG A 811 30.29 -25.50 -49.89
N ARG A 812 31.50 -26.02 -49.56
CA ARG A 812 32.26 -26.24 -48.29
C ARG A 812 33.70 -25.65 -48.51
N PRO A 813 34.82 -25.86 -47.74
CA PRO A 813 35.15 -26.65 -46.51
C PRO A 813 35.94 -25.78 -45.46
N PRO A 814 36.95 -26.20 -44.63
CA PRO A 814 37.51 -27.50 -44.12
C PRO A 814 37.27 -27.74 -42.58
N ARG A 815 37.28 -28.96 -41.98
CA ARG A 815 38.32 -30.03 -41.74
C ARG A 815 39.42 -29.65 -40.71
N ARG A 816 39.88 -30.49 -39.75
CA ARG A 816 39.56 -31.91 -39.36
C ARG A 816 40.27 -32.36 -38.04
N ARG A 817 39.73 -33.41 -37.37
CA ARG A 817 40.43 -34.48 -36.56
C ARG A 817 41.01 -34.06 -35.18
N HIS A 818 41.21 -34.92 -34.14
CA HIS A 818 40.96 -36.37 -33.84
C HIS A 818 41.09 -36.60 -32.28
N ARG A 819 40.97 -37.76 -31.58
CA ARG A 819 40.74 -39.23 -31.82
C ARG A 819 40.35 -39.94 -30.49
N HIS A 820 39.60 -41.06 -30.53
CA HIS A 820 39.68 -42.27 -29.62
C HIS A 820 39.43 -42.13 -28.08
N HIS A 821 39.05 -43.16 -27.28
CA HIS A 821 38.52 -44.53 -27.50
C HIS A 821 37.86 -45.16 -26.23
N ARG A 822 36.87 -46.08 -26.40
CA ARG A 822 36.45 -47.23 -25.52
C ARG A 822 35.87 -46.92 -24.10
N GLY A 823 34.88 -47.64 -23.55
CA GLY A 823 33.83 -48.51 -24.15
C GLY A 823 33.47 -49.80 -23.37
N ARG A 824 32.19 -50.25 -23.48
CA ARG A 824 31.58 -51.56 -23.06
C ARG A 824 31.36 -51.80 -21.53
N ALA A 825 30.39 -52.60 -21.06
CA ALA A 825 29.20 -53.23 -21.68
C ALA A 825 28.13 -53.72 -20.66
N GLU A 826 26.93 -54.02 -21.20
CA GLU A 826 25.72 -54.72 -20.69
C GLU A 826 25.92 -56.24 -20.37
N PRO A 827 24.89 -57.09 -20.02
CA PRO A 827 23.49 -56.87 -19.53
C PRO A 827 22.98 -57.90 -18.45
N ARG A 828 21.64 -57.91 -18.18
CA ARG A 828 20.76 -58.97 -17.56
C ARG A 828 20.54 -58.84 -16.03
N ARG A 829 19.38 -59.24 -15.43
CA ARG A 829 18.31 -60.20 -15.83
C ARG A 829 16.92 -59.81 -15.22
N ARG A 830 15.82 -60.42 -15.70
CA ARG A 830 14.42 -60.38 -15.17
C ARG A 830 13.94 -61.84 -14.95
N PRO A 831 12.88 -62.17 -14.16
CA PRO A 831 11.51 -62.15 -14.74
C PRO A 831 10.28 -62.06 -13.79
N GLY A 832 9.12 -61.68 -14.36
CA GLY A 832 7.78 -62.18 -13.99
C GLY A 832 6.90 -61.35 -13.04
N ARG A 833 5.55 -61.46 -13.06
CA ARG A 833 4.61 -61.82 -14.18
C ARG A 833 3.15 -61.48 -13.76
N GLY A 834 2.27 -61.19 -14.73
CA GLY A 834 0.81 -60.97 -14.52
C GLY A 834 0.36 -59.52 -14.80
N ALA A 835 -0.54 -59.12 -15.71
CA ALA A 835 -1.18 -59.71 -16.91
C ALA A 835 -2.74 -59.65 -16.95
N ALA A 836 -3.28 -58.44 -17.19
CA ALA A 836 -4.59 -58.16 -17.82
C ALA A 836 -4.60 -56.69 -18.29
N GLY A 837 -5.32 -56.24 -19.33
CA GLY A 837 -6.04 -56.98 -20.37
C GLY A 837 -7.05 -56.10 -21.14
N LEU A 838 -6.87 -55.95 -22.46
CA LEU A 838 -7.75 -55.26 -23.44
C LEU A 838 -7.72 -53.71 -23.49
N SER A 839 -8.19 -53.15 -24.62
CA SER A 839 -7.94 -51.76 -25.10
C SER A 839 -9.20 -51.12 -25.75
N PRO A 840 -9.14 -50.08 -26.62
CA PRO A 840 -9.79 -48.77 -26.42
C PRO A 840 -11.07 -48.55 -27.28
N PRO A 841 -11.59 -47.30 -27.37
CA PRO A 841 -11.34 -46.53 -28.61
C PRO A 841 -11.10 -45.01 -28.41
N ASP A 842 -10.90 -44.32 -29.53
CA ASP A 842 -10.50 -42.90 -29.70
C ASP A 842 -11.60 -41.85 -29.40
N PRO A 843 -11.24 -40.55 -29.20
CA PRO A 843 -12.18 -39.46 -28.97
C PRO A 843 -12.73 -38.82 -30.26
N PRO A 844 -13.99 -38.32 -30.26
CA PRO A 844 -14.54 -37.49 -31.32
C PRO A 844 -14.40 -35.97 -31.05
N HIS A 845 -14.05 -35.24 -32.12
CA HIS A 845 -14.29 -33.81 -32.41
C HIS A 845 -14.38 -32.78 -31.27
#